data_AF-A0A8H7QJF4-F1
#
_entry.id   AF-A0A8H7QJF4-F1
#
_cell.length_a   1.000
_cell.length_b   1.000
_cell.length_c   1.000
_cell.angle_alpha   90.00
_cell.angle_beta   90.00
_cell.angle_gamma   90.00
#
_symmetry.space_group_name_H-M   'P 1'
#
loop_
_entity.id
_entity.type
_entity.pdbx_description
1 polymer ?
#
loop_
_entity_poly.entity_id
_entity_poly.type
_entity_poly.pdbx_seq_one_letter_code
_entity_poly.pdbx_strand_id
1 'polypeptide(L)'
;MPNKLGLFSLLYMNDTNLLDKTSNFNIKQEKVHPELRIDPTDDYSFNNQQRNNSLMTSSPGSSPSPPSSPTTMSRASLPRLYKIMTISKLLSAILIFFSLASIYIMLDSFQHHQRDVSGCQTSYMRPEYIKQINFDSEMTRFAGKYGLYLYREKGVDFSDQPTGVPVLFIHGHAGSYKQVRSLAAESAFYYYQNYVHDAEKWQQGVRNLDFFTVDFHEEFSALHGQSILEQAEYLNDAIDYILKLYPQTRKFDAETKLPDPTSVIIIGHSMGGIVARTMFTMNNYQHGTINTIITMSTPHMLPPVPFDWQISQLYDDINHFWQEGFSHPNQIDDNHKYPPPPHVSLRDISIVSMAGGTLDNTVCSDSTNIGSIVPATHGFTVFSTAVPHVWTGADHVSILTCNQLVKVVSKTLLDIVDVRRGTQTKPLEKRMQIMRHAFLSGLEDRKGDGSDVELGNLTFYNLQSNEGLFLKPGERWVIDSETIANMILLPTVANADAFSILSDSLIGYNGRFELMLCSKVNGYVSNSTRVACRSTTPIAVPIPASTQNDVYPFSGNTFSFASIEFKEMGTYSYLAVVDKGSQSGGFLVIEPFKKNTHSQVVRQSMLSIALEGVHVKTGPGLFTSIRIPSIESPILAYHLKVSRPHCRNYPTHFAPFLRQSISTMHESKFYVNLADNSQAETDVSIHGRTAFASIVSNSRDIDQNGLSFQLWMDPTCPEPLQLDLSIDWYGSAGRLGFRNGIMLATFSFITVMLVFAAQIKCYNDTGIYPHFGQGLSFCFQRSLPLVMVCVAICSIAQCVSPSIHYTFDDLWYLPSPKVSWQDIMTGNTDGFFWWIPLAGLALSVGVVSLLWLIVECAIRISAHASAFFTKQYGLATWPSRNHETRQQQFQRRAVTTFILFLLVATFIPYQFVFVVAFLVQIVTCVRALVRARALPNRSDCRRSNRYNFMLSILLLFFTLLPFNLPILLVWIRNISVHWFVPFSSDHSVLAIAPFMIYVEILTSNRKMLPRQKSRFWSIITYLIMYYIVIYAFLYGIKYTHWIYFLTNHLVVWFLFLHFQDSHYGKLSFHYLMDHIMFGSKKHS
;
A
#
# COMPACT_ATOMS: atom_id res chain seq x y z
N MET A 1 -11.54 22.69 -0.60
CA MET A 1 -10.84 21.92 0.46
C MET A 1 -11.81 21.62 1.58
N PRO A 2 -12.16 20.35 1.80
CA PRO A 2 -12.32 19.89 3.17
C PRO A 2 -11.56 18.59 3.44
N ASN A 3 -10.91 18.60 4.60
CA ASN A 3 -10.28 17.52 5.36
C ASN A 3 -10.87 16.12 5.12
N LYS A 4 -10.02 15.19 4.66
CA LYS A 4 -10.08 13.75 4.93
C LYS A 4 -8.70 13.14 4.65
N LEU A 5 -7.86 13.05 5.68
CA LEU A 5 -6.62 12.25 5.68
C LEU A 5 -6.83 11.10 6.69
N GLY A 6 -6.87 9.89 6.16
CA GLY A 6 -7.12 8.65 6.90
C GLY A 6 -5.93 8.19 7.75
N LEU A 7 -6.29 7.48 8.82
CA LEU A 7 -5.50 6.66 9.76
C LEU A 7 -4.26 7.24 10.47
N PHE A 8 -3.48 8.16 9.90
CA PHE A 8 -2.31 8.76 10.59
C PHE A 8 -2.67 9.97 11.47
N SER A 9 -3.88 10.53 11.32
CA SER A 9 -4.36 11.67 12.13
C SER A 9 -4.70 11.29 13.58
N LEU A 10 -4.72 10.01 13.96
CA LEU A 10 -5.05 9.56 15.32
C LEU A 10 -3.95 9.85 16.36
N LEU A 11 -2.81 10.44 15.95
CA LEU A 11 -1.72 10.84 16.86
C LEU A 11 -1.54 12.35 17.04
N TYR A 12 -2.40 13.19 16.45
CA TYR A 12 -2.33 14.65 16.64
C TYR A 12 -3.72 15.24 16.97
N MET A 13 -4.00 15.36 18.26
CA MET A 13 -4.94 16.35 18.79
C MET A 13 -4.13 17.38 19.57
N ASN A 14 -4.05 18.62 19.09
CA ASN A 14 -4.26 19.79 19.94
C ASN A 14 -4.53 21.06 19.15
N ASP A 15 -5.45 21.84 19.72
CA ASP A 15 -6.01 23.11 19.30
C ASP A 15 -4.99 24.21 18.99
N THR A 16 -5.20 24.93 17.89
CA THR A 16 -4.94 26.38 17.80
C THR A 16 -5.84 27.03 16.75
N ASN A 17 -6.99 27.51 17.19
CA ASN A 17 -7.69 28.62 16.56
C ASN A 17 -8.15 29.57 17.67
N LEU A 18 -7.33 30.57 17.97
CA LEU A 18 -7.81 31.85 18.49
C LEU A 18 -6.69 32.90 18.43
N LEU A 19 -7.07 34.07 17.91
CA LEU A 19 -6.47 35.39 18.12
C LEU A 19 -5.33 35.81 17.19
N ASP A 20 -5.75 36.46 16.09
CA ASP A 20 -4.97 37.48 15.40
C ASP A 20 -5.69 38.83 15.61
N LYS A 21 -5.08 39.72 16.40
CA LYS A 21 -5.31 41.19 16.49
C LYS A 21 -4.57 41.74 17.72
N THR A 22 -3.43 42.39 17.50
CA THR A 22 -3.16 43.84 17.72
C THR A 22 -1.68 44.15 17.88
N SER A 23 -1.16 44.87 16.87
CA SER A 23 -0.14 45.94 16.86
C SER A 23 0.66 46.33 18.13
N ASN A 24 1.97 46.44 17.89
CA ASN A 24 2.94 47.47 18.32
C ASN A 24 3.10 47.80 19.81
N PHE A 25 4.31 47.60 20.36
CA PHE A 25 5.10 48.67 20.99
C PHE A 25 6.59 48.28 21.13
N ASN A 26 7.46 49.21 20.72
CA ASN A 26 8.92 49.20 20.85
C ASN A 26 9.36 49.42 22.32
N ILE A 27 10.59 48.97 22.66
CA ILE A 27 11.72 49.79 23.22
C ILE A 27 12.70 48.95 24.10
N LYS A 28 13.96 49.02 23.65
CA LYS A 28 15.28 49.04 24.33
C LYS A 28 15.93 47.80 25.01
N GLN A 29 17.14 47.59 24.49
CA GLN A 29 18.33 46.94 25.03
C GLN A 29 18.82 47.57 26.35
N GLU A 30 19.47 46.76 27.21
CA GLU A 30 20.78 47.12 27.78
C GLU A 30 21.56 45.89 28.26
N LYS A 31 22.87 46.07 28.42
CA LYS A 31 23.97 45.10 28.28
C LYS A 31 24.88 45.15 29.54
N VAL A 32 25.54 44.01 29.87
CA VAL A 32 26.94 43.85 30.39
C VAL A 32 27.24 43.92 31.92
N HIS A 33 27.66 42.76 32.48
CA HIS A 33 28.82 42.34 33.37
C HIS A 33 29.43 43.24 34.50
N PRO A 34 30.37 42.75 35.36
CA PRO A 34 30.40 41.57 36.26
C PRO A 34 31.07 41.83 37.68
N GLU A 35 31.31 40.74 38.44
CA GLU A 35 32.43 40.47 39.40
C GLU A 35 32.39 40.71 40.96
N LEU A 36 32.78 39.62 41.67
CA LEU A 36 33.68 39.44 42.85
C LEU A 36 33.35 39.87 44.30
N ARG A 37 33.37 38.89 45.25
CA ARG A 37 34.31 38.74 46.42
C ARG A 37 33.79 37.68 47.45
N ILE A 38 34.55 36.62 47.78
CA ILE A 38 35.58 36.39 48.85
C ILE A 38 35.04 35.68 50.12
N ASP A 39 35.72 34.57 50.45
CA ASP A 39 35.66 33.61 51.58
C ASP A 39 36.26 34.17 52.90
N PRO A 40 36.19 33.52 54.12
CA PRO A 40 36.97 32.28 54.40
C PRO A 40 36.56 31.32 55.58
N THR A 41 37.15 30.09 55.52
CA THR A 41 37.79 29.22 56.58
C THR A 41 37.00 28.64 57.78
N ASP A 42 37.05 27.31 58.05
CA ASP A 42 38.12 26.57 58.78
C ASP A 42 37.80 25.07 59.08
N ASP A 43 38.83 24.35 59.55
CA ASP A 43 39.19 22.93 59.34
C ASP A 43 38.88 21.88 60.46
N TYR A 44 38.87 20.62 60.00
CA TYR A 44 39.34 19.30 60.50
C TYR A 44 39.58 18.86 61.98
N SER A 45 39.44 17.53 62.11
CA SER A 45 39.55 16.52 63.19
C SER A 45 40.90 16.30 63.92
N PHE A 46 40.91 15.64 65.10
CA PHE A 46 41.74 14.43 65.42
C PHE A 46 41.42 13.74 66.80
N ASN A 47 41.85 12.47 66.89
CA ASN A 47 41.70 11.37 67.89
C ASN A 47 42.16 11.59 69.36
N ASN A 48 41.66 10.78 70.34
CA ASN A 48 42.33 9.57 70.91
C ASN A 48 41.69 8.95 72.20
N GLN A 49 41.49 7.62 72.16
CA GLN A 49 41.85 6.51 73.09
C GLN A 49 41.71 6.50 74.64
N GLN A 50 41.43 5.26 75.13
CA GLN A 50 41.75 4.56 76.42
C GLN A 50 40.73 4.69 77.61
N ARG A 51 40.45 3.72 78.52
CA ARG A 51 40.69 2.26 78.75
C ARG A 51 39.99 1.83 80.08
N ASN A 52 39.89 0.51 80.36
CA ASN A 52 39.77 -0.23 81.67
C ASN A 52 38.42 -0.94 81.96
N ASN A 53 38.36 -2.30 81.96
CA ASN A 53 38.55 -3.32 83.03
C ASN A 53 37.36 -3.41 84.02
N SER A 54 36.86 -4.53 84.58
CA SER A 54 37.17 -5.98 84.65
C SER A 54 36.09 -6.65 85.53
N LEU A 55 35.76 -7.96 85.38
CA LEU A 55 35.65 -8.98 86.46
C LEU A 55 34.83 -10.24 86.05
N MET A 56 35.39 -11.41 86.38
CA MET A 56 34.84 -12.77 86.28
C MET A 56 34.29 -13.25 87.62
N THR A 57 33.23 -14.07 87.62
CA THR A 57 32.90 -15.07 88.66
C THR A 57 32.22 -16.31 88.02
N SER A 58 32.40 -17.47 88.66
CA SER A 58 32.16 -18.85 88.23
C SER A 58 30.72 -19.36 88.56
N SER A 59 30.09 -20.26 87.79
CA SER A 59 30.06 -21.75 87.94
C SER A 59 28.69 -22.29 87.36
N PRO A 60 28.37 -23.61 87.26
CA PRO A 60 27.97 -24.26 85.99
C PRO A 60 26.53 -24.84 85.94
N GLY A 61 26.02 -25.17 84.74
CA GLY A 61 24.87 -26.10 84.62
C GLY A 61 24.00 -26.01 83.34
N SER A 62 24.02 -27.11 82.56
CA SER A 62 22.92 -27.71 81.76
C SER A 62 22.21 -26.93 80.63
N SER A 63 22.65 -27.24 79.39
CA SER A 63 21.87 -27.74 78.22
C SER A 63 20.68 -26.92 77.62
N PRO A 64 20.20 -27.28 76.41
CA PRO A 64 20.66 -26.76 75.12
C PRO A 64 19.70 -25.73 74.50
N SER A 65 20.26 -24.79 73.72
CA SER A 65 19.51 -23.82 72.93
C SER A 65 18.87 -24.44 71.67
N PRO A 66 17.66 -24.01 71.28
CA PRO A 66 17.03 -24.37 70.00
C PRO A 66 17.69 -23.64 68.82
N PRO A 67 17.57 -24.18 67.59
CA PRO A 67 18.36 -23.73 66.45
C PRO A 67 18.02 -22.32 66.00
N SER A 68 19.09 -21.65 65.58
CA SER A 68 19.17 -20.33 64.97
C SER A 68 18.11 -20.09 63.89
N SER A 69 17.37 -19.01 64.08
CA SER A 69 16.69 -18.28 63.00
C SER A 69 17.66 -17.98 61.85
N PRO A 70 17.29 -18.21 60.57
CA PRO A 70 18.15 -17.86 59.46
C PRO A 70 18.19 -16.33 59.27
N THR A 71 19.30 -15.75 59.70
CA THR A 71 20.11 -14.76 58.98
C THR A 71 19.40 -13.88 57.94
N THR A 72 19.20 -12.62 58.35
CA THR A 72 19.49 -11.40 57.57
C THR A 72 19.76 -11.60 56.07
N MET A 73 18.70 -11.52 55.25
CA MET A 73 18.86 -11.26 53.81
C MET A 73 19.58 -9.92 53.63
N SER A 74 20.77 -9.95 53.03
CA SER A 74 21.46 -8.77 52.54
C SER A 74 20.53 -7.96 51.63
N ARG A 75 20.63 -6.61 51.68
CA ARG A 75 19.96 -5.72 50.73
C ARG A 75 20.35 -6.14 49.31
N ALA A 76 19.49 -6.88 48.61
CA ALA A 76 19.69 -7.22 47.21
C ALA A 76 19.88 -5.91 46.43
N SER A 77 21.05 -5.72 45.84
CA SER A 77 21.35 -4.55 45.01
C SER A 77 21.07 -4.88 43.54
N LEU A 78 20.59 -3.90 42.79
CA LEU A 78 20.29 -4.08 41.37
C LEU A 78 21.61 -4.39 40.61
N PRO A 79 21.65 -5.42 39.73
CA PRO A 79 22.88 -5.77 39.02
C PRO A 79 23.39 -4.61 38.15
N ARG A 80 24.72 -4.53 37.96
CA ARG A 80 25.39 -3.41 37.26
C ARG A 80 24.82 -3.14 35.86
N LEU A 81 24.45 -4.20 35.13
CA LEU A 81 23.87 -4.13 33.77
C LEU A 81 22.49 -3.45 33.71
N TYR A 82 21.75 -3.40 34.83
CA TYR A 82 20.43 -2.74 34.91
C TYR A 82 20.52 -1.32 35.48
N LYS A 83 21.70 -0.87 35.91
CA LYS A 83 21.88 0.51 36.37
C LYS A 83 21.86 1.44 35.16
N ILE A 84 21.06 2.51 35.25
CA ILE A 84 21.01 3.54 34.22
C ILE A 84 22.34 4.28 34.22
N MET A 85 23.20 3.97 33.26
CA MET A 85 24.46 4.67 33.04
C MET A 85 24.22 5.97 32.27
N THR A 86 25.12 6.95 32.41
CA THR A 86 25.08 8.20 31.63
C THR A 86 25.05 7.93 30.12
N ILE A 87 25.81 6.92 29.67
CA ILE A 87 25.82 6.45 28.28
C ILE A 87 24.43 6.01 27.82
N SER A 88 23.69 5.25 28.63
CA SER A 88 22.35 4.78 28.26
C SER A 88 21.32 5.91 28.19
N LYS A 89 21.46 6.95 29.04
CA LYS A 89 20.64 8.17 28.94
C LYS A 89 20.94 8.95 27.66
N LEU A 90 22.22 9.15 27.35
CA LEU A 90 22.67 9.83 26.14
C LEU A 90 22.18 9.09 24.89
N LEU A 91 22.34 7.77 24.84
CA LEU A 91 21.87 6.94 23.74
C LEU A 91 20.35 7.02 23.57
N SER A 92 19.59 6.99 24.67
CA SER A 92 18.12 7.16 24.61
C SER A 92 17.74 8.53 24.02
N ALA A 93 18.41 9.60 24.46
CA ALA A 93 18.16 10.95 23.96
C ALA A 93 18.49 11.09 22.46
N ILE A 94 19.62 10.52 22.03
CA ILE A 94 20.02 10.50 20.61
C ILE A 94 18.99 9.74 19.77
N LEU A 95 18.56 8.56 20.22
CA LEU A 95 17.57 7.75 19.49
C LEU A 95 16.19 8.44 19.42
N ILE A 96 15.77 9.12 20.48
CA ILE A 96 14.53 9.92 20.49
C ILE A 96 14.63 11.06 19.47
N PHE A 97 15.72 11.83 19.50
CA PHE A 97 15.93 12.94 18.56
C PHE A 97 15.99 12.45 17.11
N PHE A 98 16.76 11.38 16.85
CA PHE A 98 16.82 10.72 15.55
C PHE A 98 15.42 10.30 15.10
N SER A 99 14.63 9.69 15.98
CA SER A 99 13.29 9.21 15.62
C SER A 99 12.32 10.34 15.29
N LEU A 100 12.33 11.41 16.08
CA LEU A 100 11.50 12.60 15.82
C LEU A 100 11.91 13.30 14.52
N ALA A 101 13.21 13.47 14.28
CA ALA A 101 13.73 14.07 13.06
C ALA A 101 13.39 13.21 11.82
N SER A 102 13.58 11.89 11.90
CA SER A 102 13.24 10.98 10.80
C SER A 102 11.74 10.98 10.50
N ILE A 103 10.87 10.90 11.51
CA ILE A 103 9.41 10.98 11.30
C ILE A 103 9.03 12.32 10.68
N TYR A 104 9.61 13.43 11.15
CA TYR A 104 9.36 14.76 10.57
C TYR A 104 9.77 14.82 9.09
N ILE A 105 10.98 14.38 8.75
CA ILE A 105 11.47 14.35 7.36
C ILE A 105 10.58 13.46 6.50
N MET A 106 10.19 12.28 6.98
CA MET A 106 9.29 11.38 6.24
C MET A 106 7.94 12.03 5.98
N LEU A 107 7.36 12.71 6.96
CA LEU A 107 6.06 13.39 6.81
C LEU A 107 6.14 14.59 5.87
N ASP A 108 7.18 15.43 6.00
CA ASP A 108 7.36 16.59 5.14
C ASP A 108 7.64 16.19 3.69
N SER A 109 8.52 15.20 3.49
CA SER A 109 8.80 14.59 2.19
C SER A 109 7.53 14.04 1.54
N PHE A 110 6.74 13.26 2.27
CA PHE A 110 5.48 12.69 1.76
C PHE A 110 4.44 13.76 1.39
N GLN A 111 4.39 14.88 2.09
CA GLN A 111 3.41 15.93 1.84
C GLN A 111 3.82 16.91 0.73
N HIS A 112 5.11 17.21 0.61
CA HIS A 112 5.60 18.34 -0.20
C HIS A 112 6.57 17.97 -1.34
N HIS A 113 7.20 16.79 -1.33
CA HIS A 113 8.26 16.44 -2.29
C HIS A 113 7.89 15.23 -3.16
N GLN A 114 8.45 15.15 -4.37
CA GLN A 114 8.26 14.01 -5.30
C GLN A 114 6.78 13.70 -5.61
N ARG A 115 5.95 14.75 -5.74
CA ARG A 115 4.52 14.64 -6.07
C ARG A 115 4.30 14.98 -7.53
N ASP A 116 3.50 14.16 -8.22
CA ASP A 116 3.11 14.45 -9.59
C ASP A 116 2.24 15.72 -9.66
N VAL A 117 2.28 16.42 -10.79
CA VAL A 117 1.47 17.62 -11.02
C VAL A 117 0.03 17.20 -11.35
N SER A 118 -0.94 17.74 -10.63
CA SER A 118 -2.37 17.53 -10.88
C SER A 118 -2.84 18.35 -12.08
N GLY A 119 -3.11 17.68 -13.20
CA GLY A 119 -3.63 18.28 -14.44
C GLY A 119 -5.11 17.99 -14.72
N CYS A 120 -5.80 17.29 -13.83
CA CYS A 120 -7.17 16.86 -14.04
C CYS A 120 -8.14 18.05 -14.09
N GLN A 121 -8.85 18.18 -15.21
CA GLN A 121 -9.92 19.15 -15.36
C GLN A 121 -11.22 18.64 -14.73
N THR A 122 -12.06 19.56 -14.28
CA THR A 122 -13.37 19.23 -13.70
C THR A 122 -14.36 18.81 -14.79
N SER A 123 -15.22 17.85 -14.46
CA SER A 123 -16.33 17.39 -15.30
C SER A 123 -17.64 18.05 -14.88
N TYR A 124 -18.52 18.32 -15.86
CA TYR A 124 -19.87 18.88 -15.65
C TYR A 124 -20.93 17.82 -15.87
N MET A 125 -21.98 17.82 -15.05
CA MET A 125 -23.01 16.78 -15.01
C MET A 125 -24.29 17.27 -14.29
N ARG A 126 -25.42 16.62 -14.56
CA ARG A 126 -26.74 16.89 -13.98
C ARG A 126 -27.40 15.56 -13.58
N PRO A 127 -26.91 14.94 -12.49
CA PRO A 127 -27.23 13.57 -12.17
C PRO A 127 -28.63 13.42 -11.56
N GLU A 128 -29.34 12.38 -11.98
CA GLU A 128 -30.57 11.87 -11.37
C GLU A 128 -30.36 10.40 -10.97
N TYR A 129 -30.83 10.02 -9.80
CA TYR A 129 -30.68 8.66 -9.26
C TYR A 129 -32.05 8.06 -8.98
N ILE A 130 -32.41 7.05 -9.74
CA ILE A 130 -33.69 6.35 -9.63
C ILE A 130 -33.47 5.08 -8.80
N LYS A 131 -34.01 5.06 -7.57
CA LYS A 131 -33.91 3.89 -6.69
C LYS A 131 -34.71 2.71 -7.27
N GLN A 132 -34.10 1.54 -7.30
CA GLN A 132 -34.76 0.30 -7.72
C GLN A 132 -35.58 -0.27 -6.57
N ILE A 133 -36.85 0.14 -6.47
CA ILE A 133 -37.73 -0.20 -5.34
C ILE A 133 -38.13 -1.69 -5.36
N ASN A 134 -38.22 -2.29 -6.55
CA ASN A 134 -38.60 -3.71 -6.72
C ASN A 134 -37.46 -4.69 -6.37
N PHE A 135 -36.26 -4.19 -6.05
CA PHE A 135 -35.18 -5.02 -5.52
C PHE A 135 -35.27 -5.03 -4.00
N ASP A 136 -36.18 -5.85 -3.49
CA ASP A 136 -36.58 -5.89 -2.09
C ASP A 136 -36.12 -7.17 -1.37
N SER A 137 -36.65 -7.39 -0.16
CA SER A 137 -36.30 -8.53 0.69
C SER A 137 -36.67 -9.89 0.12
N GLU A 138 -37.52 -9.97 -0.92
CA GLU A 138 -37.82 -11.23 -1.61
C GLU A 138 -36.65 -11.70 -2.47
N MET A 139 -35.88 -10.76 -3.02
CA MET A 139 -34.74 -11.03 -3.91
C MET A 139 -33.42 -11.14 -3.16
N THR A 140 -33.23 -10.33 -2.12
CA THR A 140 -31.98 -10.34 -1.35
C THR A 140 -32.21 -10.06 0.12
N ARG A 141 -31.49 -10.78 0.99
CA ARG A 141 -31.54 -10.56 2.44
C ARG A 141 -30.99 -9.21 2.89
N PHE A 142 -30.27 -8.51 2.01
CA PHE A 142 -29.63 -7.22 2.31
C PHE A 142 -30.43 -5.99 1.81
N ALA A 143 -31.68 -6.16 1.35
CA ALA A 143 -32.48 -5.07 0.78
C ALA A 143 -32.72 -3.88 1.75
N GLY A 144 -32.70 -4.12 3.06
CA GLY A 144 -32.76 -3.06 4.07
C GLY A 144 -31.42 -2.42 4.41
N LYS A 145 -30.31 -3.05 4.02
CA LYS A 145 -28.93 -2.66 4.34
C LYS A 145 -28.24 -1.94 3.19
N TYR A 146 -28.51 -2.32 1.94
CA TYR A 146 -27.90 -1.75 0.75
C TYR A 146 -28.96 -1.24 -0.23
N GLY A 147 -28.60 -0.29 -1.09
CA GLY A 147 -29.51 0.28 -2.08
C GLY A 147 -28.97 0.16 -3.50
N LEU A 148 -29.84 -0.14 -4.48
CA LEU A 148 -29.51 -0.12 -5.90
C LEU A 148 -30.18 1.08 -6.58
N TYR A 149 -29.41 1.82 -7.39
CA TYR A 149 -29.87 3.01 -8.11
C TYR A 149 -29.51 2.90 -9.59
N LEU A 150 -30.38 3.41 -10.44
CA LEU A 150 -30.11 3.66 -11.86
C LEU A 150 -29.79 5.14 -12.03
N TYR A 151 -28.66 5.44 -12.67
CA TYR A 151 -28.25 6.79 -12.99
C TYR A 151 -28.89 7.27 -14.29
N ARG A 152 -29.36 8.52 -14.31
CA ARG A 152 -29.84 9.23 -15.51
C ARG A 152 -29.25 10.64 -15.58
N GLU A 153 -28.83 11.06 -16.77
CA GLU A 153 -28.33 12.43 -16.98
C GLU A 153 -29.47 13.35 -17.46
N LYS A 154 -29.80 14.36 -16.66
CA LYS A 154 -30.93 15.26 -16.95
C LYS A 154 -30.74 16.06 -18.23
N GLY A 155 -31.72 15.99 -19.11
CA GLY A 155 -31.73 16.68 -20.40
C GLY A 155 -30.99 15.93 -21.51
N VAL A 156 -30.49 14.73 -21.22
CA VAL A 156 -29.91 13.81 -22.20
C VAL A 156 -30.73 12.52 -22.22
N ASP A 157 -30.91 11.89 -21.06
CA ASP A 157 -31.78 10.72 -20.92
C ASP A 157 -33.22 11.18 -20.64
N PHE A 158 -34.15 10.82 -21.53
CA PHE A 158 -35.57 11.16 -21.40
C PHE A 158 -36.43 10.02 -20.87
N SER A 159 -35.88 8.81 -20.78
CA SER A 159 -36.58 7.61 -20.30
C SER A 159 -36.01 7.15 -18.96
N ASP A 160 -36.91 6.87 -18.02
CA ASP A 160 -36.57 6.26 -16.73
C ASP A 160 -36.27 4.76 -16.83
N GLN A 161 -36.61 4.14 -17.97
CA GLN A 161 -36.42 2.69 -18.20
C GLN A 161 -35.06 2.39 -18.85
N PRO A 162 -34.37 1.31 -18.45
CA PRO A 162 -33.11 0.87 -19.08
C PRO A 162 -33.37 0.21 -20.44
N THR A 163 -32.73 0.73 -21.48
CA THR A 163 -32.84 0.23 -22.88
C THR A 163 -31.48 -0.09 -23.51
N GLY A 164 -30.39 0.39 -22.92
CA GLY A 164 -29.03 0.26 -23.38
C GLY A 164 -28.34 -1.01 -22.91
N VAL A 165 -27.04 -0.90 -22.63
CA VAL A 165 -26.20 -1.97 -22.09
C VAL A 165 -25.98 -1.77 -20.60
N PRO A 166 -26.21 -2.80 -19.75
CA PRO A 166 -26.04 -2.67 -18.32
C PRO A 166 -24.57 -2.53 -17.92
N VAL A 167 -24.29 -1.48 -17.14
CA VAL A 167 -23.03 -1.25 -16.44
C VAL A 167 -23.32 -1.14 -14.94
N LEU A 168 -22.58 -1.85 -14.09
CA LEU A 168 -22.70 -1.75 -12.64
C LEU A 168 -21.43 -1.14 -12.04
N PHE A 169 -21.59 0.00 -11.39
CA PHE A 169 -20.54 0.69 -10.66
C PHE A 169 -20.54 0.33 -9.18
N ILE A 170 -19.38 -0.09 -8.68
CA ILE A 170 -19.14 -0.51 -7.30
C ILE A 170 -18.14 0.46 -6.67
N HIS A 171 -18.57 1.23 -5.68
CA HIS A 171 -17.71 2.17 -4.98
C HIS A 171 -16.84 1.50 -3.91
N GLY A 172 -15.83 2.23 -3.43
CA GLY A 172 -14.87 1.74 -2.45
C GLY A 172 -15.19 2.09 -0.99
N HIS A 173 -14.16 1.97 -0.15
CA HIS A 173 -14.17 2.25 1.29
C HIS A 173 -14.69 3.66 1.58
N ALA A 174 -15.70 3.76 2.46
CA ALA A 174 -16.36 5.03 2.81
C ALA A 174 -16.84 5.85 1.59
N GLY A 175 -17.07 5.17 0.45
CA GLY A 175 -17.51 5.75 -0.81
C GLY A 175 -19.03 5.85 -0.90
N SER A 176 -19.50 6.39 -2.02
CA SER A 176 -20.92 6.59 -2.29
C SER A 176 -21.26 6.24 -3.74
N TYR A 177 -22.48 5.77 -3.97
CA TYR A 177 -23.08 5.58 -5.29
C TYR A 177 -22.93 6.81 -6.22
N LYS A 178 -22.80 8.00 -5.64
CA LYS A 178 -22.65 9.26 -6.39
C LYS A 178 -21.33 9.39 -7.14
N GLN A 179 -20.32 8.56 -6.87
CA GLN A 179 -19.00 8.70 -7.47
C GLN A 179 -18.97 8.37 -8.97
N VAL A 180 -19.94 7.61 -9.48
CA VAL A 180 -20.04 7.24 -10.92
C VAL A 180 -20.40 8.41 -11.84
N ARG A 181 -20.95 9.48 -11.28
CA ARG A 181 -21.62 10.59 -11.99
C ARG A 181 -20.87 11.16 -13.19
N SER A 182 -19.55 11.36 -13.08
CA SER A 182 -18.75 11.93 -14.17
C SER A 182 -18.67 10.98 -15.36
N LEU A 183 -18.47 9.69 -15.07
CA LEU A 183 -18.35 8.65 -16.09
C LEU A 183 -19.68 8.38 -16.79
N ALA A 184 -20.76 8.30 -16.01
CA ALA A 184 -22.09 8.07 -16.54
C ALA A 184 -22.58 9.25 -17.40
N ALA A 185 -22.39 10.48 -16.93
CA ALA A 185 -22.72 11.70 -17.69
C ALA A 185 -21.95 11.76 -19.02
N GLU A 186 -20.62 11.61 -18.98
CA GLU A 186 -19.79 11.68 -20.20
C GLU A 186 -20.14 10.57 -21.19
N SER A 187 -20.43 9.35 -20.72
CA SER A 187 -20.88 8.26 -21.59
C SER A 187 -22.20 8.57 -22.30
N ALA A 188 -23.16 9.17 -21.59
CA ALA A 188 -24.44 9.59 -22.18
C ALA A 188 -24.21 10.73 -23.20
N PHE A 189 -23.51 11.80 -22.83
CA PHE A 189 -23.22 12.92 -23.73
C PHE A 189 -22.50 12.45 -25.00
N TYR A 190 -21.45 11.64 -24.85
CA TYR A 190 -20.65 11.17 -25.97
C TYR A 190 -21.46 10.31 -26.94
N TYR A 191 -22.34 9.44 -26.42
CA TYR A 191 -23.20 8.60 -27.23
C TYR A 191 -24.19 9.43 -28.06
N TYR A 192 -24.99 10.30 -27.42
CA TYR A 192 -26.02 11.06 -28.12
C TYR A 192 -25.45 12.12 -29.07
N GLN A 193 -24.29 12.70 -28.76
CA GLN A 193 -23.65 13.68 -29.64
C GLN A 193 -22.98 13.01 -30.85
N ASN A 194 -22.24 11.92 -30.66
CA ASN A 194 -21.36 11.38 -31.70
C ASN A 194 -21.85 10.09 -32.33
N TYR A 195 -22.46 9.17 -31.57
CA TYR A 195 -22.69 7.79 -32.02
C TYR A 195 -24.13 7.53 -32.50
N VAL A 196 -25.12 8.24 -31.96
CA VAL A 196 -26.52 8.08 -32.39
C VAL A 196 -26.71 8.41 -33.87
N HIS A 197 -25.96 9.39 -34.39
CA HIS A 197 -26.03 9.82 -35.78
C HIS A 197 -25.10 9.01 -36.72
N ASP A 198 -24.25 8.15 -36.17
CA ASP A 198 -23.33 7.30 -36.93
C ASP A 198 -24.02 5.99 -37.32
N ALA A 199 -24.46 5.93 -38.59
CA ALA A 199 -25.15 4.77 -39.13
C ALA A 199 -24.31 3.48 -39.09
N GLU A 200 -22.98 3.57 -39.24
CA GLU A 200 -22.11 2.40 -39.23
C GLU A 200 -22.00 1.83 -37.82
N LYS A 201 -21.72 2.68 -36.82
CA LYS A 201 -21.67 2.28 -35.40
C LYS A 201 -23.02 1.72 -34.94
N TRP A 202 -24.12 2.31 -35.38
CA TRP A 202 -25.46 1.80 -35.09
C TRP A 202 -25.69 0.39 -35.64
N GLN A 203 -25.27 0.13 -36.90
CA GLN A 203 -25.33 -1.18 -37.55
C GLN A 203 -24.38 -2.21 -36.92
N GLN A 204 -23.27 -1.76 -36.36
CA GLN A 204 -22.35 -2.57 -35.57
C GLN A 204 -22.89 -2.95 -34.18
N GLY A 205 -24.09 -2.48 -33.81
CA GLY A 205 -24.73 -2.84 -32.54
C GLY A 205 -24.29 -1.97 -31.36
N VAL A 206 -23.75 -0.77 -31.60
CA VAL A 206 -23.40 0.16 -30.51
C VAL A 206 -24.68 0.86 -30.00
N ARG A 207 -24.85 0.88 -28.68
CA ARG A 207 -25.99 1.51 -27.98
C ARG A 207 -25.50 2.28 -26.74
N ASN A 208 -26.39 3.05 -26.11
CA ASN A 208 -26.12 3.75 -24.86
C ASN A 208 -25.78 2.76 -23.72
N LEU A 209 -25.16 3.28 -22.68
CA LEU A 209 -24.83 2.55 -21.45
C LEU A 209 -25.81 2.95 -20.34
N ASP A 210 -26.39 1.96 -19.67
CA ASP A 210 -27.25 2.15 -18.50
C ASP A 210 -26.44 1.87 -17.23
N PHE A 211 -26.07 2.94 -16.51
CA PHE A 211 -25.27 2.85 -15.30
C PHE A 211 -26.13 2.57 -14.07
N PHE A 212 -26.02 1.37 -13.53
CA PHE A 212 -26.46 1.03 -12.19
C PHE A 212 -25.35 1.31 -11.19
N THR A 213 -25.72 1.77 -10.00
CA THR A 213 -24.79 2.04 -8.91
C THR A 213 -25.38 1.61 -7.58
N VAL A 214 -24.52 1.08 -6.72
CA VAL A 214 -24.89 0.57 -5.40
C VAL A 214 -24.54 1.57 -4.30
N ASP A 215 -25.36 1.63 -3.25
CA ASP A 215 -25.11 2.35 -2.02
C ASP A 215 -24.85 1.36 -0.87
N PHE A 216 -23.59 1.32 -0.41
CA PHE A 216 -23.20 0.57 0.78
C PHE A 216 -23.22 1.41 2.07
N HIS A 217 -23.88 2.57 2.06
CA HIS A 217 -23.95 3.49 3.21
C HIS A 217 -22.58 3.87 3.79
N GLU A 218 -21.58 4.07 2.92
CA GLU A 218 -20.21 4.46 3.30
C GLU A 218 -19.52 3.48 4.28
N GLU A 219 -19.78 2.17 4.16
CA GLU A 219 -19.11 1.15 4.96
C GLU A 219 -17.57 1.16 4.82
N PHE A 220 -16.88 0.84 5.92
CA PHE A 220 -15.42 0.80 5.98
C PHE A 220 -14.83 -0.55 5.50
N SER A 221 -15.11 -0.92 4.25
CA SER A 221 -14.73 -2.22 3.65
C SER A 221 -13.23 -2.53 3.69
N ALA A 222 -12.35 -1.51 3.60
CA ALA A 222 -10.89 -1.70 3.71
C ALA A 222 -10.39 -2.20 5.08
N LEU A 223 -11.23 -2.16 6.12
CA LEU A 223 -10.86 -2.50 7.50
C LEU A 223 -11.53 -3.77 8.03
N HIS A 224 -12.41 -4.40 7.24
CA HIS A 224 -13.18 -5.57 7.68
C HIS A 224 -13.53 -6.52 6.52
N GLY A 225 -13.05 -7.77 6.58
CA GLY A 225 -13.16 -8.74 5.48
C GLY A 225 -14.58 -9.23 5.21
N GLN A 226 -15.36 -9.46 6.26
CA GLN A 226 -16.75 -9.94 6.12
C GLN A 226 -17.66 -8.95 5.37
N SER A 227 -17.40 -7.63 5.48
CA SER A 227 -18.15 -6.63 4.71
C SER A 227 -17.98 -6.80 3.20
N ILE A 228 -16.80 -7.22 2.73
CA ILE A 228 -16.54 -7.45 1.30
C ILE A 228 -17.35 -8.66 0.80
N LEU A 229 -17.44 -9.72 1.60
CA LEU A 229 -18.25 -10.91 1.28
C LEU A 229 -19.74 -10.57 1.18
N GLU A 230 -20.28 -9.81 2.13
CA GLU A 230 -21.69 -9.37 2.11
C GLU A 230 -21.99 -8.47 0.90
N GLN A 231 -21.09 -7.55 0.58
CA GLN A 231 -21.20 -6.69 -0.61
C GLN A 231 -21.17 -7.51 -1.90
N ALA A 232 -20.31 -8.54 -1.99
CA ALA A 232 -20.22 -9.42 -3.14
C ALA A 232 -21.50 -10.27 -3.33
N GLU A 233 -22.05 -10.80 -2.25
CA GLU A 233 -23.31 -11.56 -2.28
C GLU A 233 -24.47 -10.70 -2.79
N TYR A 234 -24.66 -9.50 -2.22
CA TYR A 234 -25.71 -8.58 -2.63
C TYR A 234 -25.58 -8.17 -4.10
N LEU A 235 -24.36 -7.98 -4.61
CA LEU A 235 -24.16 -7.58 -6.01
C LEU A 235 -24.44 -8.71 -7.00
N ASN A 236 -24.18 -9.96 -6.64
CA ASN A 236 -24.59 -11.10 -7.47
C ASN A 236 -26.12 -11.17 -7.61
N ASP A 237 -26.85 -10.98 -6.51
CA ASP A 237 -28.32 -10.88 -6.54
C ASP A 237 -28.78 -9.67 -7.37
N ALA A 238 -28.07 -8.53 -7.25
CA ALA A 238 -28.38 -7.32 -8.00
C ALA A 238 -28.18 -7.50 -9.51
N ILE A 239 -27.15 -8.24 -9.94
CA ILE A 239 -26.93 -8.55 -11.36
C ILE A 239 -28.08 -9.40 -11.91
N ASP A 240 -28.50 -10.43 -11.19
CA ASP A 240 -29.65 -11.26 -11.59
C ASP A 240 -30.93 -10.41 -11.73
N TYR A 241 -31.17 -9.49 -10.80
CA TYR A 241 -32.27 -8.52 -10.91
C TYR A 241 -32.13 -7.59 -12.13
N ILE A 242 -30.95 -6.99 -12.35
CA ILE A 242 -30.70 -6.09 -13.48
C ILE A 242 -30.98 -6.79 -14.81
N LEU A 243 -30.48 -8.01 -15.00
CA LEU A 243 -30.68 -8.77 -16.24
C LEU A 243 -32.17 -9.10 -16.48
N LYS A 244 -32.97 -9.29 -15.43
CA LYS A 244 -34.42 -9.52 -15.52
C LYS A 244 -35.23 -8.28 -15.93
N LEU A 245 -34.68 -7.06 -15.79
CA LEU A 245 -35.36 -5.83 -16.22
C LEU A 245 -35.44 -5.68 -17.74
N TYR A 246 -34.36 -6.03 -18.44
CA TYR A 246 -34.23 -5.75 -19.88
C TYR A 246 -35.21 -6.49 -20.81
N PRO A 247 -35.55 -7.77 -20.58
CA PRO A 247 -36.55 -8.46 -21.40
C PRO A 247 -37.92 -7.78 -21.34
N GLN A 248 -38.22 -7.03 -20.27
CA GLN A 248 -39.48 -6.30 -20.14
C GLN A 248 -39.41 -4.96 -20.87
N THR A 249 -38.30 -4.24 -20.75
CA THR A 249 -38.13 -2.92 -21.37
C THR A 249 -37.93 -3.00 -22.89
N ARG A 250 -37.16 -3.97 -23.39
CA ARG A 250 -36.88 -4.15 -24.82
C ARG A 250 -38.07 -4.65 -25.63
N LYS A 251 -39.10 -5.23 -24.99
CA LYS A 251 -40.34 -5.68 -25.66
C LYS A 251 -41.18 -4.52 -26.21
N PHE A 252 -41.05 -3.32 -25.65
CA PHE A 252 -41.78 -2.14 -26.14
C PHE A 252 -41.16 -1.56 -27.43
N ASP A 253 -39.92 -1.94 -27.75
CA ASP A 253 -39.17 -1.51 -28.95
C ASP A 253 -39.23 -2.60 -30.05
N ALA A 254 -40.47 -3.05 -30.32
CA ALA A 254 -40.82 -4.27 -31.06
C ALA A 254 -40.31 -4.36 -32.51
N GLU A 255 -39.71 -3.29 -33.06
CA GLU A 255 -39.15 -3.28 -34.42
C GLU A 255 -37.76 -3.92 -34.52
N THR A 256 -37.05 -4.11 -33.39
CA THR A 256 -35.69 -4.68 -33.37
C THR A 256 -35.63 -6.01 -32.61
N LYS A 257 -35.52 -7.13 -33.34
CA LYS A 257 -35.27 -8.49 -32.77
C LYS A 257 -33.85 -8.60 -32.17
N LEU A 258 -33.58 -7.91 -31.07
CA LEU A 258 -32.31 -8.00 -30.34
C LEU A 258 -32.35 -9.13 -29.29
N PRO A 259 -31.22 -9.81 -29.03
CA PRO A 259 -31.15 -10.79 -27.96
C PRO A 259 -31.23 -10.12 -26.59
N ASP A 260 -31.75 -10.85 -25.61
CA ASP A 260 -31.76 -10.43 -24.21
C ASP A 260 -30.33 -10.37 -23.65
N PRO A 261 -30.01 -9.38 -22.80
CA PRO A 261 -28.69 -9.27 -22.20
C PRO A 261 -28.47 -10.40 -21.20
N THR A 262 -27.30 -11.04 -21.29
CA THR A 262 -26.89 -12.12 -20.39
C THR A 262 -25.76 -11.71 -19.45
N SER A 263 -25.17 -10.53 -19.65
CA SER A 263 -24.03 -10.07 -18.86
C SER A 263 -23.99 -8.56 -18.63
N VAL A 264 -23.29 -8.16 -17.57
CA VAL A 264 -23.12 -6.78 -17.09
C VAL A 264 -21.64 -6.39 -17.10
N ILE A 265 -21.33 -5.16 -17.50
CA ILE A 265 -19.98 -4.58 -17.40
C ILE A 265 -19.78 -4.05 -15.97
N ILE A 266 -18.68 -4.40 -15.31
CA ILE A 266 -18.38 -3.98 -13.94
C ILE A 266 -17.33 -2.88 -13.92
N ILE A 267 -17.58 -1.82 -13.15
CA ILE A 267 -16.61 -0.78 -12.85
C ILE A 267 -16.41 -0.69 -11.34
N GLY A 268 -15.24 -1.09 -10.86
CA GLY A 268 -14.90 -1.09 -9.44
C GLY A 268 -13.93 0.04 -9.08
N HIS A 269 -14.23 0.82 -8.05
CA HIS A 269 -13.31 1.82 -7.52
C HIS A 269 -12.76 1.42 -6.15
N SER A 270 -11.45 1.54 -5.95
CA SER A 270 -10.79 1.24 -4.68
C SER A 270 -11.19 -0.17 -4.18
N MET A 271 -11.67 -0.34 -2.96
CA MET A 271 -12.14 -1.64 -2.46
C MET A 271 -13.29 -2.26 -3.29
N GLY A 272 -14.04 -1.48 -4.06
CA GLY A 272 -15.12 -1.97 -4.93
C GLY A 272 -14.62 -2.90 -6.06
N GLY A 273 -13.37 -2.72 -6.51
CA GLY A 273 -12.75 -3.65 -7.45
C GLY A 273 -12.33 -4.98 -6.80
N ILE A 274 -12.13 -5.01 -5.47
CA ILE A 274 -11.92 -6.26 -4.71
C ILE A 274 -13.24 -6.99 -4.56
N VAL A 275 -14.31 -6.28 -4.19
CA VAL A 275 -15.67 -6.82 -4.16
C VAL A 275 -16.02 -7.46 -5.51
N ALA A 276 -15.74 -6.78 -6.63
CA ALA A 276 -15.96 -7.31 -7.98
C ALA A 276 -15.25 -8.64 -8.24
N ARG A 277 -14.02 -8.82 -7.73
CA ARG A 277 -13.29 -10.09 -7.85
C ARG A 277 -13.81 -11.17 -6.89
N THR A 278 -14.27 -10.77 -5.70
CA THR A 278 -14.89 -11.66 -4.72
C THR A 278 -16.22 -12.22 -5.20
N MET A 279 -16.98 -11.49 -6.03
CA MET A 279 -18.25 -11.97 -6.58
C MET A 279 -18.15 -13.37 -7.21
N PHE A 280 -17.05 -13.68 -7.89
CA PHE A 280 -16.79 -14.98 -8.53
C PHE A 280 -16.56 -16.13 -7.56
N THR A 281 -16.15 -15.84 -6.31
CA THR A 281 -15.91 -16.85 -5.28
C THR A 281 -17.18 -17.19 -4.48
N MET A 282 -18.27 -16.44 -4.70
CA MET A 282 -19.53 -16.61 -3.97
C MET A 282 -20.41 -17.69 -4.61
N ASN A 283 -21.16 -18.42 -3.78
CA ASN A 283 -22.02 -19.52 -4.24
C ASN A 283 -23.21 -19.05 -5.11
N ASN A 284 -23.65 -17.80 -4.97
CA ASN A 284 -24.75 -17.22 -5.75
C ASN A 284 -24.29 -16.61 -7.09
N TYR A 285 -23.01 -16.74 -7.45
CA TYR A 285 -22.52 -16.28 -8.74
C TYR A 285 -23.05 -17.15 -9.89
N GLN A 286 -23.65 -16.52 -10.89
CA GLN A 286 -24.13 -17.18 -12.08
C GLN A 286 -23.08 -17.08 -13.20
N HIS A 287 -22.77 -18.21 -13.85
CA HIS A 287 -21.76 -18.25 -14.91
C HIS A 287 -22.12 -17.37 -16.11
N GLY A 288 -21.16 -16.56 -16.56
CA GLY A 288 -21.29 -15.74 -17.77
C GLY A 288 -22.05 -14.42 -17.58
N THR A 289 -22.46 -14.08 -16.35
CA THR A 289 -23.13 -12.80 -16.06
C THR A 289 -22.17 -11.61 -15.99
N ILE A 290 -20.87 -11.85 -15.88
CA ILE A 290 -19.83 -10.81 -15.93
C ILE A 290 -18.80 -11.20 -16.98
N ASN A 291 -18.48 -10.26 -17.87
CA ASN A 291 -17.44 -10.47 -18.89
C ASN A 291 -16.36 -9.39 -18.90
N THR A 292 -16.66 -8.16 -18.46
CA THR A 292 -15.74 -7.01 -18.51
C THR A 292 -15.66 -6.38 -17.14
N ILE A 293 -14.46 -6.20 -16.63
CA ILE A 293 -14.19 -5.52 -15.36
C ILE A 293 -13.16 -4.42 -15.61
N ILE A 294 -13.49 -3.18 -15.24
CA ILE A 294 -12.52 -2.08 -15.16
C ILE A 294 -12.39 -1.69 -13.71
N THR A 295 -11.19 -1.80 -13.15
CA THR A 295 -10.90 -1.38 -11.79
C THR A 295 -10.08 -0.10 -11.78
N MET A 296 -10.37 0.79 -10.83
CA MET A 296 -9.70 2.09 -10.70
C MET A 296 -9.17 2.25 -9.26
N SER A 297 -7.87 2.51 -9.12
CA SER A 297 -7.16 2.61 -7.83
C SER A 297 -7.45 1.44 -6.87
N THR A 298 -7.62 0.23 -7.41
CA THR A 298 -8.01 -0.95 -6.62
C THR A 298 -6.77 -1.71 -6.11
N PRO A 299 -6.61 -1.93 -4.80
CA PRO A 299 -5.45 -2.63 -4.24
C PRO A 299 -5.58 -4.15 -4.42
N HIS A 300 -5.23 -4.70 -5.58
CA HIS A 300 -5.39 -6.12 -5.93
C HIS A 300 -4.39 -7.07 -5.25
N MET A 301 -3.15 -6.62 -5.04
CA MET A 301 -2.08 -7.48 -4.52
C MET A 301 -2.13 -7.67 -3.00
N LEU A 302 -2.30 -6.57 -2.27
CA LEU A 302 -2.22 -6.52 -0.83
C LEU A 302 -3.28 -5.56 -0.29
N PRO A 303 -3.92 -5.88 0.85
CA PRO A 303 -4.86 -4.96 1.47
C PRO A 303 -4.14 -3.70 1.96
N PRO A 304 -4.75 -2.51 1.84
CA PRO A 304 -4.15 -1.27 2.35
C PRO A 304 -3.85 -1.31 3.85
N VAL A 305 -4.64 -2.08 4.60
CA VAL A 305 -4.54 -2.20 6.06
C VAL A 305 -4.74 -3.67 6.50
N PRO A 306 -3.67 -4.47 6.67
CA PRO A 306 -3.75 -5.89 7.04
C PRO A 306 -3.93 -6.13 8.56
N PHE A 307 -4.79 -5.36 9.22
CA PHE A 307 -5.02 -5.52 10.67
C PHE A 307 -6.04 -6.60 11.00
N ASP A 308 -6.97 -6.88 10.10
CA ASP A 308 -7.94 -7.96 10.22
C ASP A 308 -7.41 -9.23 9.53
N TRP A 309 -7.48 -10.35 10.25
CA TRP A 309 -7.06 -11.65 9.73
C TRP A 309 -7.96 -12.12 8.58
N GLN A 310 -9.26 -11.76 8.61
CA GLN A 310 -10.20 -12.17 7.57
C GLN A 310 -9.90 -11.46 6.25
N ILE A 311 -9.50 -10.19 6.28
CA ILE A 311 -9.07 -9.48 5.05
C ILE A 311 -7.86 -10.16 4.43
N SER A 312 -6.82 -10.45 5.22
CA SER A 312 -5.62 -11.11 4.70
C SER A 312 -5.96 -12.45 4.06
N GLN A 313 -6.75 -13.28 4.74
CA GLN A 313 -7.19 -14.57 4.20
C GLN A 313 -8.03 -14.41 2.94
N LEU A 314 -8.98 -13.46 2.93
CA LEU A 314 -9.84 -13.18 1.78
C LEU A 314 -9.01 -12.82 0.54
N TYR A 315 -7.97 -11.99 0.70
CA TYR A 315 -7.06 -11.65 -0.39
C TYR A 315 -6.30 -12.86 -0.93
N ASP A 316 -5.79 -13.72 -0.04
CA ASP A 316 -5.10 -14.95 -0.42
C ASP A 316 -6.04 -15.89 -1.18
N ASP A 317 -7.26 -16.10 -0.67
CA ASP A 317 -8.29 -16.96 -1.28
C ASP A 317 -8.71 -16.44 -2.68
N ILE A 318 -8.95 -15.13 -2.82
CA ILE A 318 -9.30 -14.51 -4.12
C ILE A 318 -8.14 -14.61 -5.10
N ASN A 319 -6.91 -14.30 -4.68
CA ASN A 319 -5.76 -14.35 -5.58
C ASN A 319 -5.47 -15.77 -6.06
N HIS A 320 -5.56 -16.76 -5.16
CA HIS A 320 -5.40 -18.17 -5.50
C HIS A 320 -6.49 -18.63 -6.48
N PHE A 321 -7.75 -18.28 -6.24
CA PHE A 321 -8.88 -18.61 -7.12
C PHE A 321 -8.66 -18.11 -8.56
N TRP A 322 -8.26 -16.84 -8.70
CA TRP A 322 -8.03 -16.24 -10.02
C TRP A 322 -6.79 -16.83 -10.71
N GLN A 323 -5.71 -17.09 -9.97
CA GLN A 323 -4.48 -17.70 -10.52
C GLN A 323 -4.70 -19.14 -11.00
N GLU A 324 -5.36 -19.98 -10.20
CA GLU A 324 -5.67 -21.36 -10.56
C GLU A 324 -6.64 -21.43 -11.75
N GLY A 325 -7.64 -20.54 -11.77
CA GLY A 325 -8.63 -20.46 -12.85
C GLY A 325 -8.03 -20.21 -14.25
N PHE A 326 -6.83 -19.62 -14.34
CA PHE A 326 -6.09 -19.46 -15.60
C PHE A 326 -4.99 -20.50 -15.83
N SER A 327 -4.50 -21.19 -14.79
CA SER A 327 -3.35 -22.10 -14.88
C SER A 327 -3.72 -23.50 -15.37
N HIS A 328 -4.94 -23.97 -15.11
CA HIS A 328 -5.37 -25.34 -15.46
C HIS A 328 -6.72 -25.35 -16.20
N PRO A 329 -6.74 -25.20 -17.54
CA PRO A 329 -7.99 -25.22 -18.29
C PRO A 329 -8.71 -26.58 -18.30
N ASN A 330 -8.00 -27.69 -17.99
CA ASN A 330 -8.42 -29.07 -18.33
C ASN A 330 -8.08 -30.17 -17.28
N GLN A 331 -7.69 -29.86 -16.02
CA GLN A 331 -7.42 -30.90 -15.00
C GLN A 331 -8.41 -30.76 -13.83
N ILE A 332 -9.36 -31.70 -13.76
CA ILE A 332 -10.20 -31.95 -12.60
C ILE A 332 -9.39 -32.86 -11.68
N ASP A 333 -8.62 -32.29 -10.76
CA ASP A 333 -7.97 -33.06 -9.69
C ASP A 333 -8.73 -32.81 -8.38
N ASP A 334 -9.27 -33.89 -7.80
CA ASP A 334 -10.11 -33.90 -6.58
C ASP A 334 -9.35 -33.55 -5.28
N ASN A 335 -8.06 -33.22 -5.35
CA ASN A 335 -7.19 -33.00 -4.19
C ASN A 335 -6.90 -31.53 -3.85
N HIS A 336 -7.51 -30.56 -4.55
CA HIS A 336 -7.33 -29.13 -4.23
C HIS A 336 -8.24 -28.69 -3.07
N LYS A 337 -7.69 -27.87 -2.16
CA LYS A 337 -8.42 -27.32 -1.01
C LYS A 337 -9.47 -26.26 -1.40
N TYR A 338 -9.34 -25.70 -2.60
CA TYR A 338 -10.23 -24.72 -3.21
C TYR A 338 -10.35 -24.98 -4.72
N PRO A 339 -10.98 -26.09 -5.16
CA PRO A 339 -11.23 -26.25 -6.59
C PRO A 339 -12.13 -25.08 -7.02
N PRO A 340 -11.85 -24.38 -8.14
CA PRO A 340 -12.84 -23.49 -8.70
C PRO A 340 -14.14 -24.30 -8.85
N PRO A 341 -15.31 -23.76 -8.45
CA PRO A 341 -16.55 -24.50 -8.58
C PRO A 341 -16.64 -25.02 -10.02
N PRO A 342 -17.05 -26.27 -10.26
CA PRO A 342 -17.02 -26.90 -11.59
C PRO A 342 -17.81 -26.14 -12.68
N HIS A 343 -18.47 -25.03 -12.32
CA HIS A 343 -19.31 -24.19 -13.16
C HIS A 343 -18.74 -22.79 -13.46
N VAL A 344 -17.60 -22.36 -12.89
CA VAL A 344 -17.06 -20.99 -13.10
C VAL A 344 -15.89 -20.99 -14.09
N SER A 345 -16.13 -20.61 -15.34
CA SER A 345 -15.09 -20.39 -16.34
C SER A 345 -14.65 -18.93 -16.39
N LEU A 346 -13.35 -18.67 -16.26
CA LEU A 346 -12.77 -17.33 -16.42
C LEU A 346 -12.33 -17.01 -17.86
N ARG A 347 -12.63 -17.91 -18.82
CA ARG A 347 -12.11 -17.86 -20.21
C ARG A 347 -12.55 -16.64 -21.02
N ASP A 348 -13.73 -16.10 -20.75
CA ASP A 348 -14.29 -14.95 -21.50
C ASP A 348 -14.19 -13.63 -20.73
N ILE A 349 -13.45 -13.59 -19.62
CA ILE A 349 -13.37 -12.41 -18.74
C ILE A 349 -12.19 -11.53 -19.13
N SER A 350 -12.43 -10.23 -19.23
CA SER A 350 -11.38 -9.22 -19.35
C SER A 350 -11.35 -8.32 -18.12
N ILE A 351 -10.16 -8.08 -17.55
CA ILE A 351 -9.96 -7.17 -16.41
C ILE A 351 -8.83 -6.16 -16.68
N VAL A 352 -9.14 -4.87 -16.60
CA VAL A 352 -8.15 -3.79 -16.74
C VAL A 352 -8.08 -3.00 -15.44
N SER A 353 -6.87 -2.88 -14.88
CA SER A 353 -6.62 -2.12 -13.64
C SER A 353 -5.97 -0.78 -13.95
N MET A 354 -6.60 0.32 -13.54
CA MET A 354 -6.11 1.68 -13.74
C MET A 354 -5.60 2.27 -12.43
N ALA A 355 -4.37 2.80 -12.43
CA ALA A 355 -3.72 3.41 -11.27
C ALA A 355 -3.62 4.94 -11.38
N GLY A 356 -3.81 5.63 -10.25
CA GLY A 356 -3.70 7.09 -10.15
C GLY A 356 -2.26 7.63 -10.20
N GLY A 357 -1.26 6.81 -9.89
CA GLY A 357 0.15 7.23 -9.80
C GLY A 357 0.50 7.75 -8.40
N THR A 358 1.43 8.71 -8.30
CA THR A 358 1.96 9.19 -7.00
C THR A 358 0.97 10.09 -6.24
N LEU A 359 -0.06 10.60 -6.92
CA LEU A 359 -1.08 11.44 -6.27
C LEU A 359 -2.10 10.63 -5.44
N ASP A 360 -2.13 9.31 -5.59
CA ASP A 360 -2.94 8.44 -4.76
C ASP A 360 -2.25 8.15 -3.41
N ASN A 361 -2.59 8.95 -2.41
CA ASN A 361 -2.08 8.80 -1.04
C ASN A 361 -2.91 7.83 -0.19
N THR A 362 -4.00 7.27 -0.73
CA THR A 362 -4.90 6.37 0.01
C THR A 362 -4.54 4.91 -0.25
N VAL A 363 -4.34 4.58 -1.52
CA VAL A 363 -3.93 3.25 -1.97
C VAL A 363 -2.57 3.36 -2.64
N CYS A 364 -1.62 2.53 -2.20
CA CYS A 364 -0.35 2.43 -2.89
C CYS A 364 -0.58 1.95 -4.33
N SER A 365 -0.31 2.80 -5.33
CA SER A 365 -0.49 2.45 -6.75
C SER A 365 0.23 1.16 -7.16
N ASP A 366 1.32 0.81 -6.48
CA ASP A 366 2.04 -0.44 -6.73
C ASP A 366 1.19 -1.70 -6.39
N SER A 367 0.25 -1.59 -5.44
CA SER A 367 -0.67 -2.69 -5.06
C SER A 367 -1.80 -2.92 -6.06
N THR A 368 -1.96 -2.02 -7.05
CA THR A 368 -3.00 -2.13 -8.10
C THR A 368 -2.64 -3.10 -9.22
N ASN A 369 -1.43 -3.66 -9.18
CA ASN A 369 -0.97 -4.60 -10.19
C ASN A 369 -1.82 -5.87 -10.23
N ILE A 370 -2.16 -6.32 -11.43
CA ILE A 370 -2.80 -7.62 -11.67
C ILE A 370 -1.93 -8.61 -12.45
N GLY A 371 -0.71 -8.22 -12.86
CA GLY A 371 0.14 -9.02 -13.75
C GLY A 371 0.57 -10.39 -13.19
N SER A 372 0.59 -10.56 -11.85
CA SER A 372 0.84 -11.86 -11.21
C SER A 372 -0.43 -12.67 -10.92
N ILE A 373 -1.61 -12.13 -11.22
CA ILE A 373 -2.92 -12.72 -10.93
C ILE A 373 -3.59 -13.15 -12.23
N VAL A 374 -3.48 -12.33 -13.28
CA VAL A 374 -4.19 -12.48 -14.55
C VAL A 374 -3.18 -12.48 -15.69
N PRO A 375 -3.27 -13.41 -16.66
CA PRO A 375 -2.39 -13.42 -17.81
C PRO A 375 -2.65 -12.19 -18.71
N ALA A 376 -1.60 -11.72 -19.39
CA ALA A 376 -1.69 -10.56 -20.28
C ALA A 376 -2.83 -10.65 -21.30
N THR A 377 -3.20 -11.86 -21.77
CA THR A 377 -4.30 -12.09 -22.71
C THR A 377 -5.67 -11.68 -22.18
N HIS A 378 -5.88 -11.70 -20.86
CA HIS A 378 -7.16 -11.40 -20.19
C HIS A 378 -7.13 -10.10 -19.41
N GLY A 379 -5.95 -9.53 -19.12
CA GLY A 379 -5.87 -8.29 -18.38
C GLY A 379 -4.50 -7.64 -18.35
N PHE A 380 -4.47 -6.36 -18.01
CA PHE A 380 -3.24 -5.60 -17.77
C PHE A 380 -3.48 -4.42 -16.81
N THR A 381 -2.41 -3.93 -16.20
CA THR A 381 -2.40 -2.72 -15.37
C THR A 381 -1.95 -1.54 -16.22
N VAL A 382 -2.49 -0.34 -15.97
CA VAL A 382 -2.12 0.89 -16.66
C VAL A 382 -2.20 2.08 -15.71
N PHE A 383 -1.34 3.08 -15.90
CA PHE A 383 -1.35 4.31 -15.10
C PHE A 383 -2.04 5.44 -15.86
N SER A 384 -2.74 6.32 -15.15
CA SER A 384 -3.34 7.54 -15.73
C SER A 384 -2.33 8.43 -16.46
N THR A 385 -1.06 8.41 -16.03
CA THR A 385 0.06 9.09 -16.70
C THR A 385 0.45 8.46 -18.05
N ALA A 386 0.12 7.19 -18.27
CA ALA A 386 0.42 6.45 -19.49
C ALA A 386 -0.69 6.58 -20.56
N VAL A 387 -1.93 6.86 -20.13
CA VAL A 387 -3.10 6.91 -21.02
C VAL A 387 -2.95 8.07 -22.01
N PRO A 388 -3.04 7.80 -23.33
CA PRO A 388 -3.01 8.83 -24.37
C PRO A 388 -4.04 9.95 -24.12
N HIS A 389 -3.67 11.19 -24.37
CA HIS A 389 -4.46 12.40 -24.12
C HIS A 389 -4.78 12.71 -22.64
N VAL A 390 -4.34 11.88 -21.68
CA VAL A 390 -4.49 12.12 -20.24
C VAL A 390 -3.19 12.63 -19.63
N TRP A 391 -2.11 11.85 -19.73
CA TRP A 391 -0.73 12.19 -19.30
C TRP A 391 -0.59 12.92 -17.96
N THR A 392 -1.50 12.67 -17.01
CA THR A 392 -1.49 13.31 -15.70
C THR A 392 -1.81 12.29 -14.63
N GLY A 393 -1.20 12.44 -13.46
CA GLY A 393 -1.56 11.64 -12.29
C GLY A 393 -2.94 12.05 -11.79
N ALA A 394 -3.69 11.08 -11.29
CA ALA A 394 -4.98 11.32 -10.66
C ALA A 394 -4.89 10.93 -9.18
N ASP A 395 -5.40 11.80 -8.30
CA ASP A 395 -5.59 11.42 -6.90
C ASP A 395 -6.65 10.30 -6.77
N HIS A 396 -6.73 9.71 -5.57
CA HIS A 396 -7.56 8.53 -5.30
C HIS A 396 -9.02 8.67 -5.74
N VAL A 397 -9.62 9.86 -5.56
CA VAL A 397 -11.03 10.11 -5.90
C VAL A 397 -11.13 10.72 -7.30
N SER A 398 -10.19 11.59 -7.65
CA SER A 398 -10.16 12.27 -8.93
C SER A 398 -9.99 11.33 -10.11
N ILE A 399 -9.50 10.11 -9.92
CA ILE A 399 -9.45 9.09 -10.99
C ILE A 399 -10.83 8.85 -11.63
N LEU A 400 -11.93 9.04 -10.89
CA LEU A 400 -13.30 8.93 -11.41
C LEU A 400 -13.87 10.23 -11.99
N THR A 401 -13.29 11.38 -11.67
CA THR A 401 -13.83 12.70 -12.05
C THR A 401 -12.95 13.49 -13.01
N CYS A 402 -11.72 13.03 -13.24
CA CYS A 402 -10.74 13.63 -14.13
C CYS A 402 -11.28 13.61 -15.56
N ASN A 403 -11.62 14.78 -16.10
CA ASN A 403 -12.34 14.91 -17.37
C ASN A 403 -11.61 14.19 -18.52
N GLN A 404 -10.29 14.36 -18.62
CA GLN A 404 -9.48 13.72 -19.65
C GLN A 404 -9.59 12.18 -19.60
N LEU A 405 -9.43 11.59 -18.41
CA LEU A 405 -9.51 10.14 -18.23
C LEU A 405 -10.92 9.62 -18.44
N VAL A 406 -11.91 10.30 -17.88
CA VAL A 406 -13.34 9.98 -18.00
C VAL A 406 -13.78 9.91 -19.46
N LYS A 407 -13.31 10.84 -20.31
CA LYS A 407 -13.56 10.84 -21.75
C LYS A 407 -13.02 9.59 -22.45
N VAL A 408 -11.77 9.24 -22.16
CA VAL A 408 -11.13 8.05 -22.76
C VAL A 408 -11.85 6.77 -22.31
N VAL A 409 -12.17 6.64 -21.03
CA VAL A 409 -12.88 5.46 -20.49
C VAL A 409 -14.29 5.36 -21.07
N SER A 410 -15.05 6.46 -21.10
CA SER A 410 -16.44 6.49 -21.63
C SER A 410 -16.47 6.08 -23.11
N LYS A 411 -15.58 6.64 -23.93
CA LYS A 411 -15.43 6.26 -25.33
C LYS A 411 -15.10 4.77 -25.47
N THR A 412 -14.16 4.27 -24.67
CA THR A 412 -13.73 2.87 -24.70
C THR A 412 -14.87 1.93 -24.32
N LEU A 413 -15.67 2.27 -23.31
CA LEU A 413 -16.85 1.48 -22.91
C LEU A 413 -17.89 1.38 -24.04
N LEU A 414 -18.13 2.47 -24.78
CA LEU A 414 -19.02 2.44 -25.94
C LEU A 414 -18.44 1.62 -27.10
N ASP A 415 -17.11 1.66 -27.30
CA ASP A 415 -16.44 0.95 -28.38
C ASP A 415 -16.39 -0.58 -28.17
N ILE A 416 -16.47 -1.08 -26.93
CA ILE A 416 -16.49 -2.52 -26.63
C ILE A 416 -17.89 -3.16 -26.70
N VAL A 417 -18.95 -2.36 -26.78
CA VAL A 417 -20.34 -2.82 -26.81
C VAL A 417 -20.72 -3.43 -28.16
N ASP A 418 -21.56 -4.49 -28.12
CA ASP A 418 -22.26 -5.06 -29.26
C ASP A 418 -23.57 -5.71 -28.80
N VAL A 419 -24.71 -5.01 -28.95
CA VAL A 419 -26.03 -5.50 -28.49
C VAL A 419 -26.59 -6.64 -29.33
N ARG A 420 -25.99 -6.96 -30.49
CA ARG A 420 -26.42 -8.08 -31.35
C ARG A 420 -26.06 -9.44 -30.74
N ARG A 421 -25.27 -9.44 -29.67
CA ARG A 421 -24.85 -10.62 -28.90
C ARG A 421 -25.56 -10.59 -27.55
N GLY A 422 -25.94 -11.75 -27.02
CA GLY A 422 -26.49 -11.85 -25.66
C GLY A 422 -25.56 -11.25 -24.61
N THR A 423 -24.24 -11.42 -24.77
CA THR A 423 -23.21 -10.85 -23.88
C THR A 423 -23.10 -9.32 -23.92
N GLN A 424 -23.81 -8.63 -24.81
CA GLN A 424 -23.79 -7.17 -25.00
C GLN A 424 -22.42 -6.52 -25.30
N THR A 425 -21.36 -7.32 -25.39
CA THR A 425 -19.98 -6.87 -25.66
C THR A 425 -19.34 -7.72 -26.76
N LYS A 426 -18.31 -7.16 -27.38
CA LYS A 426 -17.46 -7.83 -28.37
C LYS A 426 -16.69 -9.03 -27.76
N PRO A 427 -16.18 -9.97 -28.58
CA PRO A 427 -15.32 -11.07 -28.11
C PRO A 427 -14.10 -10.58 -27.31
N LEU A 428 -13.58 -11.44 -26.41
CA LEU A 428 -12.45 -11.13 -25.53
C LEU A 428 -11.25 -10.51 -26.26
N GLU A 429 -10.76 -11.16 -27.32
CA GLU A 429 -9.59 -10.69 -28.08
C GLU A 429 -9.80 -9.27 -28.62
N LYS A 430 -10.98 -8.99 -29.19
CA LYS A 430 -11.28 -7.67 -29.73
C LYS A 430 -11.44 -6.61 -28.64
N ARG A 431 -12.04 -6.96 -27.50
CA ARG A 431 -12.12 -6.04 -26.33
C ARG A 431 -10.73 -5.70 -25.81
N MET A 432 -9.86 -6.70 -25.66
CA MET A 432 -8.49 -6.48 -25.21
C MET A 432 -7.68 -5.64 -26.22
N GLN A 433 -7.86 -5.84 -27.53
CA GLN A 433 -7.25 -5.00 -28.55
C GLN A 433 -7.70 -3.53 -28.43
N ILE A 434 -9.01 -3.29 -28.29
CA ILE A 434 -9.58 -1.94 -28.11
C ILE A 434 -9.05 -1.28 -26.84
N MET A 435 -9.09 -1.99 -25.70
CA MET A 435 -8.62 -1.46 -24.42
C MET A 435 -7.12 -1.18 -24.41
N ARG A 436 -6.30 -2.04 -25.02
CA ARG A 436 -4.85 -1.78 -25.17
C ARG A 436 -4.60 -0.53 -26.00
N HIS A 437 -5.27 -0.40 -27.14
CA HIS A 437 -5.10 0.78 -28.00
C HIS A 437 -5.57 2.07 -27.31
N ALA A 438 -6.63 2.00 -26.50
CA ALA A 438 -7.17 3.17 -25.81
C ALA A 438 -6.37 3.59 -24.56
N PHE A 439 -5.83 2.63 -23.81
CA PHE A 439 -5.22 2.90 -22.50
C PHE A 439 -3.69 2.86 -22.50
N LEU A 440 -3.06 2.05 -23.37
CA LEU A 440 -1.61 2.01 -23.47
C LEU A 440 -1.09 3.09 -24.42
N SER A 441 0.19 3.41 -24.31
CA SER A 441 0.81 4.48 -25.10
C SER A 441 1.03 4.11 -26.57
N GLY A 442 1.00 2.81 -26.91
CA GLY A 442 1.33 2.28 -28.24
C GLY A 442 2.84 2.24 -28.52
N LEU A 443 3.65 2.61 -27.52
CA LEU A 443 5.12 2.61 -27.51
C LEU A 443 5.68 1.47 -26.64
N GLU A 444 4.87 0.48 -26.30
CA GLU A 444 5.31 -0.77 -25.67
C GLU A 444 6.08 -1.65 -26.66
N ASP A 445 6.88 -2.61 -26.16
CA ASP A 445 7.72 -3.46 -27.00
C ASP A 445 6.86 -4.28 -28.00
N ARG A 446 7.03 -3.97 -29.29
CA ARG A 446 6.44 -4.72 -30.41
C ARG A 446 7.24 -5.99 -30.68
N LYS A 447 6.60 -7.00 -31.28
CA LYS A 447 7.27 -8.25 -31.66
C LYS A 447 8.31 -8.04 -32.77
N GLY A 448 8.17 -6.99 -33.57
CA GLY A 448 9.13 -6.62 -34.62
C GLY A 448 9.18 -7.61 -35.81
N ASP A 449 8.22 -8.53 -35.90
CA ASP A 449 8.09 -9.53 -36.97
C ASP A 449 7.11 -9.09 -38.08
N GLY A 450 6.55 -7.88 -37.97
CA GLY A 450 5.55 -7.35 -38.89
C GLY A 450 4.12 -7.85 -38.64
N SER A 451 3.90 -8.77 -37.69
CA SER A 451 2.55 -9.24 -37.33
C SER A 451 1.70 -8.18 -36.62
N ASP A 452 2.37 -7.19 -36.02
CA ASP A 452 1.75 -6.08 -35.30
C ASP A 452 1.31 -4.92 -36.22
N VAL A 453 1.64 -4.99 -37.53
CA VAL A 453 1.31 -3.94 -38.51
C VAL A 453 0.07 -4.33 -39.31
N GLU A 454 -1.04 -3.63 -39.05
CA GLU A 454 -2.26 -3.75 -39.88
C GLU A 454 -2.05 -3.03 -41.22
N LEU A 455 -1.95 -3.80 -42.31
CA LEU A 455 -1.79 -3.29 -43.66
C LEU A 455 -3.15 -3.03 -44.32
N GLY A 456 -3.34 -1.82 -44.86
CA GLY A 456 -4.51 -1.47 -45.66
C GLY A 456 -4.55 -2.13 -47.05
N ASN A 457 -5.57 -1.76 -47.82
CA ASN A 457 -5.73 -2.24 -49.20
C ASN A 457 -4.55 -1.82 -50.08
N LEU A 458 -4.20 -2.68 -51.05
CA LEU A 458 -3.14 -2.41 -52.02
C LEU A 458 -3.61 -1.36 -53.04
N THR A 459 -2.90 -0.24 -53.11
CA THR A 459 -3.12 0.83 -54.09
C THR A 459 -1.93 0.96 -55.03
N PHE A 460 -2.18 1.32 -56.28
CA PHE A 460 -1.13 1.55 -57.27
C PHE A 460 -1.07 3.03 -57.62
N TYR A 461 0.12 3.61 -57.54
CA TYR A 461 0.38 5.00 -57.94
C TYR A 461 1.29 5.03 -59.15
N ASN A 462 1.00 5.91 -60.11
CA ASN A 462 1.85 6.21 -61.25
C ASN A 462 2.46 7.59 -61.02
N LEU A 463 3.69 7.64 -60.53
CA LEU A 463 4.34 8.90 -60.15
C LEU A 463 5.02 9.52 -61.37
N GLN A 464 4.63 10.76 -61.71
CA GLN A 464 5.37 11.60 -62.65
C GLN A 464 6.60 12.23 -61.96
N SER A 465 7.56 12.74 -62.73
CA SER A 465 8.82 13.30 -62.21
C SER A 465 8.67 14.44 -61.19
N ASN A 466 7.53 15.14 -61.16
CA ASN A 466 7.24 16.22 -60.22
C ASN A 466 6.33 15.80 -59.04
N GLU A 467 5.78 14.58 -59.07
CA GLU A 467 4.82 14.10 -58.07
C GLU A 467 5.45 13.17 -57.02
N GLY A 468 6.57 12.51 -57.36
CA GLY A 468 7.27 11.57 -56.50
C GLY A 468 8.77 11.90 -56.33
N LEU A 469 9.21 12.11 -55.09
CA LEU A 469 10.62 12.32 -54.75
C LEU A 469 11.24 11.05 -54.16
N PHE A 470 12.28 10.51 -54.81
CA PHE A 470 13.07 9.39 -54.29
C PHE A 470 14.31 9.93 -53.59
N LEU A 471 14.42 9.73 -52.27
CA LEU A 471 15.58 10.19 -51.48
C LEU A 471 16.78 9.24 -51.62
N LYS A 472 17.99 9.77 -51.42
CA LYS A 472 19.19 8.93 -51.40
C LYS A 472 19.26 8.13 -50.09
N PRO A 473 19.86 6.93 -50.12
CA PRO A 473 20.09 6.14 -48.91
C PRO A 473 20.78 6.93 -47.80
N GLY A 474 20.12 7.08 -46.65
CA GLY A 474 20.72 7.54 -45.39
C GLY A 474 20.58 9.04 -45.14
N GLU A 475 19.94 9.77 -46.06
CA GLU A 475 19.62 11.19 -45.84
C GLU A 475 18.49 11.33 -44.81
N ARG A 476 18.72 12.19 -43.81
CA ARG A 476 17.68 12.68 -42.90
C ARG A 476 16.81 13.67 -43.66
N TRP A 477 15.52 13.67 -43.38
CA TRP A 477 14.61 14.60 -44.01
C TRP A 477 13.76 15.36 -42.99
N VAL A 478 13.66 16.67 -43.19
CA VAL A 478 12.88 17.61 -42.36
C VAL A 478 12.01 18.45 -43.30
N ILE A 479 10.69 18.44 -43.10
CA ILE A 479 9.75 19.32 -43.80
C ILE A 479 9.53 20.58 -42.98
N ASP A 480 9.74 21.76 -43.57
CA ASP A 480 9.64 23.04 -42.85
C ASP A 480 8.48 23.97 -43.23
N SER A 481 7.66 23.66 -44.24
CA SER A 481 6.28 24.19 -44.46
C SER A 481 5.83 24.08 -45.92
N GLU A 482 6.76 23.97 -46.89
CA GLU A 482 6.42 23.90 -48.32
C GLU A 482 6.26 22.46 -48.82
N THR A 483 5.22 22.21 -49.62
CA THR A 483 4.99 20.91 -50.27
C THR A 483 5.97 20.77 -51.44
N ILE A 484 7.04 19.99 -51.25
CA ILE A 484 8.06 19.74 -52.29
C ILE A 484 7.57 18.70 -53.31
N ALA A 485 6.83 17.67 -52.87
CA ALA A 485 6.23 16.65 -53.72
C ALA A 485 5.02 16.01 -52.99
N ASN A 486 4.06 15.46 -53.76
CA ASN A 486 2.89 14.80 -53.20
C ASN A 486 3.23 13.47 -52.48
N MET A 487 4.28 12.78 -52.93
CA MET A 487 4.77 11.54 -52.32
C MET A 487 6.30 11.54 -52.21
N ILE A 488 6.83 11.31 -51.00
CA ILE A 488 8.26 11.14 -50.75
C ILE A 488 8.55 9.67 -50.43
N LEU A 489 9.50 9.05 -51.12
CA LEU A 489 9.89 7.65 -50.99
C LEU A 489 11.30 7.53 -50.38
N LEU A 490 11.37 6.94 -49.19
CA LEU A 490 12.61 6.68 -48.45
C LEU A 490 13.04 5.21 -48.61
N PRO A 491 14.23 4.93 -49.16
CA PRO A 491 14.73 3.56 -49.30
C PRO A 491 15.29 3.01 -47.99
N THR A 492 15.16 1.70 -47.77
CA THR A 492 15.90 0.99 -46.71
C THR A 492 17.41 1.09 -46.94
N VAL A 493 18.21 1.19 -45.86
CA VAL A 493 19.67 1.39 -45.96
C VAL A 493 20.46 0.37 -45.15
N ALA A 494 21.65 0.00 -45.63
CA ALA A 494 22.46 -1.03 -44.97
C ALA A 494 23.00 -0.63 -43.57
N ASN A 495 23.10 0.68 -43.30
CA ASN A 495 23.67 1.21 -42.05
C ASN A 495 22.61 1.55 -40.98
N ALA A 496 21.32 1.31 -41.24
CA ALA A 496 20.23 1.52 -40.29
C ALA A 496 19.35 0.27 -40.23
N ASP A 497 18.55 0.18 -39.18
CA ASP A 497 17.65 -0.97 -38.96
C ASP A 497 16.18 -0.54 -38.84
N ALA A 498 15.91 0.76 -38.65
CA ALA A 498 14.58 1.31 -38.46
C ALA A 498 14.48 2.78 -38.93
N PHE A 499 13.24 3.22 -39.17
CA PHE A 499 12.90 4.63 -39.36
C PHE A 499 12.21 5.17 -38.10
N SER A 500 12.64 6.33 -37.63
CA SER A 500 11.92 7.14 -36.64
C SER A 500 11.27 8.32 -37.35
N ILE A 501 10.01 8.57 -37.01
CA ILE A 501 9.17 9.58 -37.66
C ILE A 501 8.49 10.38 -36.55
N LEU A 502 8.60 11.70 -36.61
CA LEU A 502 7.96 12.61 -35.68
C LEU A 502 7.33 13.79 -36.43
N SER A 503 6.07 14.10 -36.12
CA SER A 503 5.38 15.26 -36.67
C SER A 503 4.52 15.95 -35.60
N ASP A 504 4.30 17.25 -35.75
CA ASP A 504 3.30 17.99 -35.00
C ASP A 504 1.87 17.79 -35.50
N SER A 505 1.72 17.30 -36.74
CA SER A 505 0.44 17.00 -37.36
C SER A 505 0.04 15.54 -37.12
N LEU A 506 -1.27 15.27 -37.16
CA LEU A 506 -1.79 13.91 -37.12
C LEU A 506 -1.29 13.11 -38.33
N ILE A 507 -0.74 11.93 -38.07
CA ILE A 507 -0.36 10.95 -39.09
C ILE A 507 -1.49 9.92 -39.20
N GLY A 508 -2.15 9.82 -40.34
CA GLY A 508 -3.34 8.97 -40.48
C GLY A 508 -4.19 9.27 -41.69
N TYR A 509 -5.30 8.53 -41.84
CA TYR A 509 -6.27 8.75 -42.91
C TYR A 509 -6.85 10.18 -42.89
N ASN A 510 -7.19 10.66 -41.68
CA ASN A 510 -7.70 12.01 -41.42
C ASN A 510 -6.59 13.04 -41.16
N GLY A 511 -5.33 12.63 -41.22
CA GLY A 511 -4.16 13.46 -40.94
C GLY A 511 -3.60 14.14 -42.18
N ARG A 512 -2.69 15.10 -41.99
CA ARG A 512 -1.96 15.75 -43.09
C ARG A 512 -1.03 14.75 -43.79
N PHE A 513 -0.35 13.93 -42.98
CA PHE A 513 0.62 12.95 -43.46
C PHE A 513 0.03 11.54 -43.42
N GLU A 514 0.25 10.78 -44.48
CA GLU A 514 -0.10 9.36 -44.56
C GLU A 514 1.16 8.53 -44.85
N LEU A 515 1.40 7.52 -44.00
CA LEU A 515 2.51 6.58 -44.16
C LEU A 515 2.05 5.36 -44.95
N MET A 516 2.81 5.00 -45.97
CA MET A 516 2.57 3.81 -46.79
C MET A 516 3.85 3.01 -47.00
N LEU A 517 3.74 1.69 -47.04
CA LEU A 517 4.83 0.80 -47.45
C LEU A 517 4.69 0.50 -48.93
N CYS A 518 5.75 0.75 -49.68
CA CYS A 518 5.73 0.78 -51.13
C CYS A 518 6.84 -0.06 -51.76
N SER A 519 6.54 -0.68 -52.90
CA SER A 519 7.51 -1.40 -53.74
C SER A 519 7.38 -0.99 -55.20
N LYS A 520 8.51 -0.94 -55.90
CA LYS A 520 8.52 -0.62 -57.32
C LYS A 520 7.98 -1.81 -58.11
N VAL A 521 6.98 -1.58 -58.95
CA VAL A 521 6.44 -2.61 -59.83
C VAL A 521 7.11 -2.50 -61.19
N ASN A 522 7.65 -3.60 -61.69
CA ASN A 522 8.21 -3.64 -63.04
C ASN A 522 7.06 -3.59 -64.06
N GLY A 523 6.83 -2.40 -64.63
CA GLY A 523 5.91 -2.17 -65.73
C GLY A 523 6.39 -0.97 -66.54
N TYR A 524 6.61 -1.16 -67.84
CA TYR A 524 7.01 -0.09 -68.75
C TYR A 524 5.79 0.81 -69.03
N VAL A 525 5.74 1.95 -68.35
CA VAL A 525 4.91 3.09 -68.74
C VAL A 525 5.85 4.24 -69.01
N SER A 526 5.83 4.78 -70.24
CA SER A 526 6.67 5.89 -70.66
C SER A 526 6.50 7.08 -69.71
N ASN A 527 7.61 7.53 -69.11
CA ASN A 527 7.73 8.69 -68.21
C ASN A 527 7.08 8.63 -66.81
N SER A 528 6.59 7.47 -66.35
CA SER A 528 6.05 7.34 -64.97
C SER A 528 6.54 6.06 -64.29
N THR A 529 6.93 6.15 -63.01
CA THR A 529 7.26 4.97 -62.20
C THR A 529 6.00 4.45 -61.50
N ARG A 530 5.66 3.18 -61.74
CA ARG A 530 4.54 2.53 -61.06
C ARG A 530 4.99 1.94 -59.72
N VAL A 531 4.30 2.32 -58.66
CA VAL A 531 4.59 1.89 -57.29
C VAL A 531 3.35 1.24 -56.69
N ALA A 532 3.53 0.08 -56.05
CA ALA A 532 2.48 -0.61 -55.31
C ALA A 532 2.63 -0.30 -53.82
N CYS A 533 1.60 0.27 -53.21
CA CYS A 533 1.64 0.79 -51.85
C CYS A 533 0.53 0.21 -50.98
N ARG A 534 0.79 0.04 -49.68
CA ARG A 534 -0.23 -0.24 -48.67
C ARG A 534 -0.12 0.77 -47.54
N SER A 535 -1.26 1.29 -47.09
CA SER A 535 -1.31 2.21 -45.95
C SER A 535 -0.97 1.48 -44.65
N THR A 536 -0.16 2.12 -43.81
CA THR A 536 0.28 1.61 -42.49
C THR A 536 -0.06 2.58 -41.38
N THR A 537 -1.15 3.32 -41.59
CA THR A 537 -1.61 4.41 -40.72
C THR A 537 -1.85 4.08 -39.24
N PRO A 538 -2.22 2.85 -38.81
CA PRO A 538 -2.39 2.59 -37.38
C PRO A 538 -1.07 2.53 -36.57
N ILE A 539 0.10 2.62 -37.21
CA ILE A 539 1.41 2.56 -36.53
C ILE A 539 1.73 3.83 -35.72
N ALA A 540 1.20 4.98 -36.15
CA ALA A 540 1.50 6.26 -35.52
C ALA A 540 0.75 6.41 -34.19
N VAL A 541 1.48 6.84 -33.17
CA VAL A 541 0.96 7.00 -31.81
C VAL A 541 1.00 8.46 -31.38
N PRO A 542 -0.04 8.95 -30.69
CA PRO A 542 -0.04 10.29 -30.14
C PRO A 542 0.86 10.37 -28.91
N ILE A 543 1.72 11.38 -28.87
CA ILE A 543 2.60 11.71 -27.74
C ILE A 543 2.42 13.19 -27.37
N PRO A 544 2.74 13.62 -26.14
CA PRO A 544 2.56 15.03 -25.75
C PRO A 544 3.47 15.94 -26.57
N ALA A 545 2.95 17.08 -27.00
CA ALA A 545 3.75 18.11 -27.65
C ALA A 545 4.76 18.71 -26.65
N SER A 546 5.94 19.05 -27.16
CA SER A 546 7.00 19.66 -26.37
C SER A 546 7.59 20.85 -27.13
N THR A 547 6.99 22.03 -26.91
CA THR A 547 7.52 23.31 -27.37
C THR A 547 8.11 24.09 -26.19
N GLN A 548 8.78 25.22 -26.46
CA GLN A 548 9.30 26.10 -25.40
C GLN A 548 8.19 26.64 -24.46
N ASN A 549 6.93 26.66 -24.93
CA ASN A 549 5.78 27.12 -24.15
C ASN A 549 5.09 26.01 -23.35
N ASP A 550 5.36 24.74 -23.66
CA ASP A 550 4.74 23.61 -22.98
C ASP A 550 5.45 23.33 -21.65
N VAL A 551 4.75 23.57 -20.54
CA VAL A 551 5.26 23.32 -19.18
C VAL A 551 4.90 21.90 -18.71
N TYR A 552 3.74 21.39 -19.14
CA TYR A 552 3.20 20.09 -18.71
C TYR A 552 2.77 19.24 -19.90
N PRO A 553 2.87 17.90 -19.80
CA PRO A 553 2.51 17.01 -20.91
C PRO A 553 1.02 17.04 -21.27
N PHE A 554 0.15 17.47 -20.35
CA PHE A 554 -1.30 17.55 -20.54
C PHE A 554 -1.78 18.92 -21.07
N SER A 555 -0.94 19.69 -21.77
CA SER A 555 -1.29 21.01 -22.34
C SER A 555 -2.39 20.94 -23.42
N GLY A 556 -2.64 19.76 -23.98
CA GLY A 556 -3.68 19.49 -24.98
C GLY A 556 -3.17 19.36 -26.40
N ASN A 557 -1.96 19.87 -26.68
CA ASN A 557 -1.29 19.69 -27.96
C ASN A 557 -0.58 18.32 -28.02
N THR A 558 -0.59 17.68 -29.20
CA THR A 558 -0.04 16.34 -29.37
C THR A 558 0.85 16.26 -30.60
N PHE A 559 1.97 15.56 -30.50
CA PHE A 559 2.75 15.13 -31.66
C PHE A 559 2.36 13.70 -32.04
N SER A 560 2.63 13.32 -33.28
CA SER A 560 2.48 11.96 -33.79
C SER A 560 3.86 11.34 -34.00
N PHE A 561 4.12 10.22 -33.34
CA PHE A 561 5.37 9.47 -33.50
C PHE A 561 5.10 8.09 -34.11
N ALA A 562 5.97 7.68 -35.02
CA ALA A 562 5.96 6.32 -35.56
C ALA A 562 7.38 5.78 -35.64
N SER A 563 7.53 4.50 -35.31
CA SER A 563 8.76 3.74 -35.52
C SER A 563 8.43 2.50 -36.34
N ILE A 564 9.20 2.25 -37.39
CA ILE A 564 9.03 1.10 -38.29
C ILE A 564 10.40 0.44 -38.46
N GLU A 565 10.52 -0.83 -38.09
CA GLU A 565 11.74 -1.60 -38.32
C GLU A 565 11.80 -2.11 -39.77
N PHE A 566 12.99 -2.20 -40.36
CA PHE A 566 13.15 -2.69 -41.73
C PHE A 566 12.69 -4.14 -41.90
N LYS A 567 12.73 -4.92 -40.80
CA LYS A 567 12.16 -6.28 -40.76
C LYS A 567 10.63 -6.28 -40.88
N GLU A 568 9.96 -5.29 -40.29
CA GLU A 568 8.49 -5.15 -40.34
C GLU A 568 8.01 -4.74 -41.75
N MET A 569 8.88 -4.10 -42.55
CA MET A 569 8.56 -3.75 -43.94
C MET A 569 8.46 -4.97 -44.87
N GLY A 570 8.97 -6.14 -44.46
CA GLY A 570 8.87 -7.39 -45.22
C GLY A 570 9.42 -7.27 -46.64
N THR A 571 8.54 -7.41 -47.64
CA THR A 571 8.90 -7.31 -49.08
C THR A 571 8.93 -5.89 -49.63
N TYR A 572 8.52 -4.88 -48.86
CA TYR A 572 8.47 -3.49 -49.31
C TYR A 572 9.85 -2.82 -49.13
N SER A 573 10.34 -2.17 -50.18
CA SER A 573 11.68 -1.56 -50.20
C SER A 573 11.68 -0.07 -49.83
N TYR A 574 10.52 0.58 -49.88
CA TYR A 574 10.39 2.01 -49.65
C TYR A 574 9.31 2.32 -48.61
N LEU A 575 9.61 3.26 -47.71
CA LEU A 575 8.63 3.94 -46.89
C LEU A 575 8.19 5.20 -47.66
N ALA A 576 6.90 5.29 -47.99
CA ALA A 576 6.33 6.46 -48.63
C ALA A 576 5.60 7.35 -47.61
N VAL A 577 5.79 8.65 -47.73
CA VAL A 577 5.02 9.67 -47.01
C VAL A 577 4.24 10.49 -48.02
N VAL A 578 2.92 10.54 -47.88
CA VAL A 578 2.05 11.40 -48.67
C VAL A 578 1.65 12.62 -47.85
N ASP A 579 1.95 13.81 -48.38
CA ASP A 579 1.49 15.08 -47.82
C ASP A 579 0.19 15.51 -48.52
N LYS A 580 -0.92 15.56 -47.79
CA LYS A 580 -2.24 15.97 -48.29
C LYS A 580 -2.41 17.50 -48.34
N GLY A 581 -1.39 18.28 -47.95
CA GLY A 581 -1.25 19.70 -48.31
C GLY A 581 -2.31 20.67 -47.78
N SER A 582 -3.02 20.34 -46.70
CA SER A 582 -4.23 21.10 -46.31
C SER A 582 -4.05 22.12 -45.16
N GLN A 583 -2.92 22.16 -44.45
CA GLN A 583 -2.72 23.05 -43.30
C GLN A 583 -1.37 23.77 -43.42
N SER A 584 -1.40 25.12 -43.42
CA SER A 584 -0.20 25.95 -43.41
C SER A 584 0.43 25.92 -42.02
N GLY A 585 1.65 25.40 -41.93
CA GLY A 585 2.40 25.25 -40.68
C GLY A 585 2.44 23.79 -40.21
N GLY A 586 3.66 23.28 -40.05
CA GLY A 586 3.93 22.03 -39.36
C GLY A 586 5.19 21.35 -39.84
N PHE A 587 5.81 20.54 -38.98
CA PHE A 587 7.08 19.87 -39.24
C PHE A 587 6.92 18.35 -39.32
N LEU A 588 7.78 17.73 -40.11
CA LEU A 588 7.93 16.27 -40.16
C LEU A 588 9.42 15.95 -40.21
N VAL A 589 9.92 15.23 -39.20
CA VAL A 589 11.29 14.73 -39.16
C VAL A 589 11.27 13.22 -39.38
N ILE A 590 12.03 12.75 -40.37
CA ILE A 590 12.27 11.33 -40.62
C ILE A 590 13.76 11.06 -40.57
N GLU A 591 14.15 10.10 -39.75
CA GLU A 591 15.54 9.69 -39.61
C GLU A 591 15.68 8.16 -39.69
N PRO A 592 16.54 7.65 -40.59
CA PRO A 592 17.00 6.27 -40.50
C PRO A 592 17.99 6.14 -39.34
N PHE A 593 17.73 5.24 -38.40
CA PHE A 593 18.60 5.02 -37.25
C PHE A 593 18.90 3.53 -37.03
N LYS A 594 20.00 3.28 -36.33
CA LYS A 594 20.42 1.92 -35.95
C LYS A 594 20.09 1.65 -34.50
N LYS A 595 19.30 0.61 -34.22
CA LYS A 595 18.77 0.33 -32.87
C LYS A 595 19.89 0.16 -31.84
N ASN A 596 20.97 -0.55 -32.20
CA ASN A 596 22.08 -0.81 -31.28
C ASN A 596 22.91 0.44 -30.92
N THR A 597 22.98 1.46 -31.78
CA THR A 597 23.73 2.68 -31.48
C THR A 597 22.89 3.70 -30.72
N HIS A 598 21.57 3.69 -30.93
CA HIS A 598 20.60 4.55 -30.25
C HIS A 598 20.01 3.93 -28.97
N SER A 599 20.28 2.65 -28.71
CA SER A 599 19.90 1.93 -27.48
C SER A 599 21.12 1.69 -26.60
N GLN A 600 21.18 2.33 -25.43
CA GLN A 600 22.26 2.17 -24.46
C GLN A 600 21.74 1.48 -23.18
N VAL A 601 22.46 0.46 -22.69
CA VAL A 601 22.14 -0.21 -21.43
C VAL A 601 23.20 0.14 -20.38
N VAL A 602 22.79 0.81 -19.32
CA VAL A 602 23.64 1.20 -18.19
C VAL A 602 23.62 0.11 -17.13
N ARG A 603 24.65 -0.73 -17.10
CA ARG A 603 24.81 -1.80 -16.11
C ARG A 603 25.62 -1.30 -14.91
N GLN A 604 25.02 -0.45 -14.09
CA GLN A 604 25.58 0.00 -12.80
C GLN A 604 24.81 -0.61 -11.65
N SER A 605 25.50 -1.01 -10.58
CA SER A 605 24.83 -1.51 -9.37
C SER A 605 24.12 -0.39 -8.62
N MET A 606 23.06 -0.71 -7.87
CA MET A 606 22.35 0.29 -7.06
C MET A 606 23.25 1.04 -6.06
N LEU A 607 24.31 0.39 -5.55
CA LEU A 607 25.30 1.05 -4.69
C LEU A 607 26.14 2.08 -5.46
N SER A 608 26.55 1.77 -6.69
CA SER A 608 27.27 2.71 -7.55
C SER A 608 26.37 3.90 -7.93
N ILE A 609 25.12 3.64 -8.30
CA ILE A 609 24.12 4.69 -8.58
C ILE A 609 23.91 5.59 -7.35
N ALA A 610 23.90 5.02 -6.14
CA ALA A 610 23.71 5.79 -4.91
C ALA A 610 24.91 6.67 -4.51
N LEU A 611 26.13 6.31 -4.92
CA LEU A 611 27.35 7.04 -4.58
C LEU A 611 27.77 8.04 -5.67
N GLU A 612 27.69 7.62 -6.94
CA GLU A 612 28.23 8.36 -8.08
C GLU A 612 27.14 8.96 -8.97
N GLY A 613 25.89 8.47 -8.89
CA GLY A 613 24.84 8.81 -9.84
C GLY A 613 25.03 8.12 -11.19
N VAL A 614 24.08 8.33 -12.10
CA VAL A 614 24.14 7.83 -13.48
C VAL A 614 24.39 9.02 -14.41
N HIS A 615 25.49 8.95 -15.16
CA HIS A 615 25.88 9.98 -16.13
C HIS A 615 25.93 9.35 -17.53
N VAL A 616 25.08 9.82 -18.44
CA VAL A 616 24.98 9.29 -19.81
C VAL A 616 25.07 10.42 -20.83
N LYS A 617 25.88 10.20 -21.87
CA LYS A 617 25.97 11.08 -23.04
C LYS A 617 25.46 10.34 -24.27
N THR A 618 24.46 10.90 -24.93
CA THR A 618 23.84 10.31 -26.12
C THR A 618 24.23 11.07 -27.39
N GLY A 619 24.18 10.39 -28.54
CA GLY A 619 24.45 11.00 -29.85
C GLY A 619 23.28 11.87 -30.36
N PRO A 620 23.50 12.73 -31.37
CA PRO A 620 22.48 13.62 -31.91
C PRO A 620 21.55 12.88 -32.89
N GLY A 621 20.53 12.22 -32.35
CA GLY A 621 19.48 11.55 -33.13
C GLY A 621 18.08 11.87 -32.61
N LEU A 622 17.08 11.76 -33.47
CA LEU A 622 15.67 12.03 -33.18
C LEU A 622 15.15 11.20 -32.02
N PHE A 623 15.58 9.93 -31.95
CA PHE A 623 15.13 8.98 -30.94
C PHE A 623 16.33 8.25 -30.32
N THR A 624 16.40 8.21 -29.00
CA THR A 624 17.35 7.38 -28.26
C THR A 624 16.67 6.71 -27.08
N SER A 625 17.11 5.49 -26.74
CA SER A 625 16.58 4.70 -25.63
C SER A 625 17.72 4.35 -24.67
N ILE A 626 17.57 4.72 -23.40
CA ILE A 626 18.52 4.41 -22.33
C ILE A 626 17.81 3.48 -21.36
N ARG A 627 18.46 2.37 -21.00
CA ARG A 627 17.93 1.39 -20.06
C ARG A 627 18.82 1.26 -18.84
N ILE A 628 18.23 1.26 -17.66
CA ILE A 628 18.91 1.11 -16.37
C ILE A 628 18.26 -0.07 -15.62
N PRO A 629 18.75 -1.31 -15.83
CA PRO A 629 18.14 -2.52 -15.27
C PRO A 629 18.08 -2.54 -13.74
N SER A 630 19.01 -1.89 -13.05
CA SER A 630 19.12 -1.94 -11.59
C SER A 630 18.06 -1.12 -10.85
N ILE A 631 17.37 -0.20 -11.53
CA ILE A 631 16.32 0.64 -10.93
C ILE A 631 14.96 -0.05 -11.14
N GLU A 632 14.50 -0.80 -10.14
CA GLU A 632 13.18 -1.47 -10.11
C GLU A 632 12.34 -1.13 -8.87
N SER A 633 12.98 -0.74 -7.76
CA SER A 633 12.32 -0.54 -6.48
C SER A 633 11.67 0.84 -6.37
N PRO A 634 10.37 0.93 -6.01
CA PRO A 634 9.65 2.20 -5.90
C PRO A 634 9.97 3.00 -4.63
N ILE A 635 10.89 2.50 -3.79
CA ILE A 635 11.31 3.12 -2.52
C ILE A 635 12.11 4.41 -2.77
N LEU A 636 12.92 4.44 -3.83
CA LEU A 636 13.80 5.56 -4.15
C LEU A 636 13.15 6.48 -5.18
N ALA A 637 13.39 7.77 -5.02
CA ALA A 637 13.08 8.82 -5.98
C ALA A 637 14.39 9.45 -6.48
N TYR A 638 14.32 10.10 -7.65
CA TYR A 638 15.50 10.55 -8.37
C TYR A 638 15.32 11.98 -8.89
N HIS A 639 16.42 12.72 -8.92
CA HIS A 639 16.54 13.98 -9.64
C HIS A 639 17.17 13.73 -10.99
N LEU A 640 16.49 14.17 -12.04
CA LEU A 640 16.96 14.09 -13.41
C LEU A 640 17.30 15.50 -13.90
N LYS A 641 18.55 15.66 -14.34
CA LYS A 641 19.03 16.86 -15.00
C LYS A 641 19.40 16.53 -16.45
N VAL A 642 18.79 17.28 -17.37
CA VAL A 642 19.01 17.15 -18.80
C VAL A 642 19.60 18.45 -19.32
N SER A 643 20.69 18.39 -20.08
CA SER A 643 21.32 19.60 -20.60
C SER A 643 21.82 19.47 -22.03
N ARG A 644 21.61 20.55 -22.81
CA ARG A 644 22.16 20.80 -24.16
C ARG A 644 22.66 22.25 -24.26
N PRO A 645 23.85 22.56 -23.73
CA PRO A 645 24.27 23.93 -23.45
C PRO A 645 24.36 24.87 -24.68
N HIS A 646 24.65 24.38 -25.89
CA HIS A 646 24.82 25.24 -27.08
C HIS A 646 23.76 25.03 -28.16
N CYS A 647 22.62 24.38 -27.86
CA CYS A 647 21.53 24.24 -28.83
C CYS A 647 20.62 25.48 -28.99
N ARG A 648 20.72 26.50 -28.11
CA ARG A 648 19.90 27.73 -28.19
C ARG A 648 20.13 28.56 -29.46
N ASN A 649 21.29 28.38 -30.10
CA ASN A 649 21.66 29.14 -31.30
C ASN A 649 21.16 28.50 -32.60
N TYR A 650 20.52 27.32 -32.54
CA TYR A 650 20.00 26.60 -33.69
C TYR A 650 18.47 26.75 -33.78
N PRO A 651 17.89 26.90 -34.98
CA PRO A 651 16.44 26.91 -35.16
C PRO A 651 15.92 25.49 -34.93
N THR A 652 15.43 25.23 -33.71
CA THR A 652 14.85 23.93 -33.33
C THR A 652 13.34 23.96 -33.51
N HIS A 653 12.77 22.86 -34.03
CA HIS A 653 11.34 22.69 -34.24
C HIS A 653 10.59 22.33 -32.95
N PHE A 654 11.25 21.62 -32.04
CA PHE A 654 10.68 21.20 -30.77
C PHE A 654 11.73 21.12 -29.66
N ALA A 655 11.30 21.32 -28.42
CA ALA A 655 12.15 21.19 -27.24
C ALA A 655 12.31 19.70 -26.88
N PRO A 656 13.50 19.24 -26.46
CA PRO A 656 13.71 17.83 -26.15
C PRO A 656 12.85 17.38 -24.97
N PHE A 657 12.32 16.17 -25.07
CA PHE A 657 11.42 15.57 -24.09
C PHE A 657 11.73 14.09 -23.87
N LEU A 658 11.23 13.56 -22.77
CA LEU A 658 11.55 12.22 -22.27
C LEU A 658 10.27 11.49 -21.91
N ARG A 659 10.25 10.19 -22.18
CA ARG A 659 9.34 9.23 -21.57
C ARG A 659 10.11 8.34 -20.63
N GLN A 660 9.66 8.28 -19.39
CA GLN A 660 10.00 7.25 -18.42
C GLN A 660 9.04 6.07 -18.61
N SER A 661 9.55 4.85 -18.63
CA SER A 661 8.71 3.65 -18.67
C SER A 661 9.29 2.47 -17.88
N ILE A 662 8.38 1.64 -17.36
CA ILE A 662 8.67 0.36 -16.71
C ILE A 662 7.76 -0.71 -17.32
N SER A 663 8.37 -1.72 -17.93
CA SER A 663 7.67 -2.79 -18.67
C SER A 663 6.81 -3.66 -17.75
N THR A 664 7.23 -3.89 -16.50
CA THR A 664 6.55 -4.80 -15.56
C THR A 664 5.16 -4.35 -15.10
N MET A 665 4.89 -3.03 -15.14
CA MET A 665 3.59 -2.47 -14.73
C MET A 665 2.92 -1.60 -15.81
N HIS A 666 3.50 -1.54 -17.01
CA HIS A 666 3.13 -0.59 -18.06
C HIS A 666 3.01 0.86 -17.55
N GLU A 667 3.87 1.23 -16.59
CA GLU A 667 3.97 2.63 -16.17
C GLU A 667 4.65 3.41 -17.30
N SER A 668 4.07 4.55 -17.67
CA SER A 668 4.67 5.51 -18.58
C SER A 668 4.38 6.92 -18.09
N LYS A 669 5.40 7.78 -18.12
CA LYS A 669 5.30 9.19 -17.73
C LYS A 669 6.13 10.03 -18.68
N PHE A 670 5.57 11.15 -19.13
CA PHE A 670 6.22 12.06 -20.06
C PHE A 670 6.67 13.33 -19.33
N TYR A 671 7.85 13.81 -19.69
CA TYR A 671 8.43 15.07 -19.23
C TYR A 671 8.78 15.92 -20.45
N VAL A 672 8.17 17.10 -20.54
CA VAL A 672 8.30 18.03 -21.67
C VAL A 672 9.25 19.17 -21.34
N ASN A 673 9.83 19.79 -22.37
CA ASN A 673 10.70 20.98 -22.26
C ASN A 673 11.89 20.83 -21.28
N LEU A 674 12.71 19.79 -21.46
CA LEU A 674 13.74 19.38 -20.49
C LEU A 674 15.09 20.12 -20.57
N ALA A 675 15.40 20.81 -21.67
CA ALA A 675 16.74 21.36 -21.90
C ALA A 675 16.82 22.89 -21.98
N ASP A 676 15.69 23.61 -21.86
CA ASP A 676 15.69 25.07 -22.05
C ASP A 676 16.10 25.83 -20.77
N ASN A 677 15.90 25.26 -19.59
CA ASN A 677 16.33 25.84 -18.31
C ASN A 677 17.50 25.06 -17.71
N SER A 678 18.71 25.61 -17.81
CA SER A 678 19.98 25.02 -17.35
C SER A 678 20.07 24.69 -15.83
N GLN A 679 18.99 24.89 -15.07
CA GLN A 679 18.92 24.67 -13.62
C GLN A 679 17.63 23.98 -13.13
N ALA A 680 16.68 23.60 -14.00
CA ALA A 680 15.48 22.92 -13.54
C ALA A 680 15.75 21.41 -13.39
N GLU A 681 15.91 20.95 -12.15
CA GLU A 681 15.91 19.52 -11.82
C GLU A 681 14.49 18.98 -11.95
N THR A 682 14.34 17.81 -12.57
CA THR A 682 13.05 17.15 -12.76
C THR A 682 12.91 15.94 -11.86
N ASP A 683 11.80 15.90 -11.12
CA ASP A 683 11.46 14.84 -10.18
C ASP A 683 11.04 13.57 -10.94
N VAL A 684 11.85 12.53 -10.83
CA VAL A 684 11.61 11.20 -11.41
C VAL A 684 11.29 10.22 -10.30
N SER A 685 10.08 9.67 -10.38
CA SER A 685 9.60 8.71 -9.40
C SER A 685 8.93 7.55 -10.12
N ILE A 686 9.11 6.34 -9.58
CA ILE A 686 8.72 5.09 -10.25
C ILE A 686 7.74 4.27 -9.42
N HIS A 687 6.96 3.46 -10.11
CA HIS A 687 6.14 2.38 -9.58
C HIS A 687 6.67 1.04 -10.10
N GLY A 688 6.89 0.09 -9.19
CA GLY A 688 7.67 -1.10 -9.51
C GLY A 688 7.39 -2.27 -8.58
N ARG A 689 8.39 -3.14 -8.39
CA ARG A 689 8.22 -4.34 -7.56
C ARG A 689 7.95 -3.97 -6.10
N THR A 690 6.85 -4.48 -5.55
CA THR A 690 6.48 -4.28 -4.15
C THR A 690 6.98 -5.38 -3.24
N ALA A 691 7.28 -5.00 -2.00
CA ALA A 691 7.49 -5.95 -0.93
C ALA A 691 6.28 -6.88 -0.80
N PHE A 692 6.53 -8.16 -0.52
CA PHE A 692 5.52 -9.23 -0.34
C PHE A 692 4.70 -9.58 -1.60
N ALA A 693 4.95 -8.97 -2.75
CA ALA A 693 4.32 -9.33 -4.01
C ALA A 693 5.21 -10.28 -4.81
N SER A 694 4.76 -11.53 -4.98
CA SER A 694 5.42 -12.48 -5.88
C SER A 694 5.11 -12.10 -7.33
N ILE A 695 5.94 -11.25 -7.94
CA ILE A 695 5.86 -11.07 -9.39
C ILE A 695 6.53 -12.29 -10.02
N VAL A 696 5.70 -13.24 -10.43
CA VAL A 696 6.04 -14.23 -11.45
C VAL A 696 6.31 -13.45 -12.73
N SER A 697 7.51 -12.89 -12.88
CA SER A 697 7.94 -12.48 -14.22
C SER A 697 8.15 -13.78 -14.97
N ASN A 698 7.20 -14.13 -15.85
CA ASN A 698 7.41 -15.21 -16.79
C ASN A 698 8.77 -14.98 -17.45
N SER A 699 9.69 -15.88 -17.11
CA SER A 699 11.03 -15.98 -17.65
C SER A 699 10.98 -15.85 -19.16
N ARG A 700 11.59 -14.80 -19.73
CA ARG A 700 12.26 -14.93 -21.03
C ARG A 700 13.33 -13.88 -21.35
N ASP A 701 13.34 -12.68 -20.77
CA ASP A 701 14.48 -11.76 -20.95
C ASP A 701 14.79 -10.91 -19.71
N ILE A 702 15.87 -11.24 -19.01
CA ILE A 702 16.40 -10.43 -17.88
C ILE A 702 16.84 -9.04 -18.38
N ASP A 703 17.26 -8.93 -19.65
CA ASP A 703 17.60 -7.67 -20.32
C ASP A 703 16.35 -6.82 -20.65
N GLN A 704 15.13 -7.31 -20.40
CA GLN A 704 13.85 -6.59 -20.59
C GLN A 704 13.23 -6.02 -19.31
N ASN A 705 13.95 -6.01 -18.19
CA ASN A 705 13.49 -5.43 -16.92
C ASN A 705 14.19 -4.10 -16.56
N GLY A 706 13.66 -3.38 -15.56
CA GLY A 706 14.15 -2.09 -15.06
C GLY A 706 13.66 -0.83 -15.79
N LEU A 707 14.11 0.32 -15.32
CA LEU A 707 13.76 1.65 -15.81
C LEU A 707 14.26 1.88 -17.25
N SER A 708 13.38 2.35 -18.13
CA SER A 708 13.75 2.81 -19.47
C SER A 708 13.37 4.27 -19.68
N PHE A 709 14.29 4.98 -20.32
CA PHE A 709 14.15 6.36 -20.74
C PHE A 709 14.19 6.41 -22.26
N GLN A 710 13.09 6.85 -22.86
CA GLN A 710 13.01 7.13 -24.29
C GLN A 710 13.08 8.64 -24.48
N LEU A 711 14.03 9.11 -25.28
CA LEU A 711 14.32 10.53 -25.48
C LEU A 711 14.06 10.90 -26.92
N TRP A 712 13.36 12.03 -27.08
CA TRP A 712 13.18 12.68 -28.36
C TRP A 712 13.87 14.04 -28.31
N MET A 713 14.69 14.31 -29.32
CA MET A 713 15.42 15.56 -29.43
C MET A 713 15.54 15.97 -30.88
N ASP A 714 15.48 17.27 -31.12
CA ASP A 714 15.64 17.80 -32.47
C ASP A 714 17.10 17.58 -32.93
N PRO A 715 17.30 16.84 -34.03
CA PRO A 715 18.64 16.51 -34.48
C PRO A 715 19.24 17.57 -35.41
N THR A 716 18.53 18.68 -35.69
CA THR A 716 19.09 19.89 -36.31
C THR A 716 20.25 20.46 -35.49
N CYS A 717 20.19 20.33 -34.16
CA CYS A 717 21.31 20.62 -33.28
C CYS A 717 22.24 19.39 -33.18
N PRO A 718 23.52 19.50 -33.61
CA PRO A 718 24.47 18.38 -33.62
C PRO A 718 25.06 18.04 -32.25
N GLU A 719 24.69 18.75 -31.18
CA GLU A 719 25.25 18.52 -29.86
C GLU A 719 24.68 17.28 -29.15
N PRO A 720 25.51 16.51 -28.43
CA PRO A 720 25.04 15.40 -27.62
C PRO A 720 24.21 15.90 -26.43
N LEU A 721 23.21 15.12 -26.05
CA LEU A 721 22.44 15.35 -24.82
C LEU A 721 23.15 14.70 -23.64
N GLN A 722 23.32 15.46 -22.56
CA GLN A 722 23.87 14.96 -21.29
C GLN A 722 22.72 14.73 -20.31
N LEU A 723 22.68 13.52 -19.75
CA LEU A 723 21.69 13.08 -18.77
C LEU A 723 22.40 12.71 -17.48
N ASP A 724 22.08 13.41 -16.41
CA ASP A 724 22.57 13.16 -15.06
C ASP A 724 21.39 12.77 -14.15
N LEU A 725 21.43 11.57 -13.59
CA LEU A 725 20.42 11.05 -12.67
C LEU A 725 21.05 10.83 -11.30
N SER A 726 20.51 11.47 -10.27
CA SER A 726 20.95 11.33 -8.87
C SER A 726 19.79 10.92 -7.97
N ILE A 727 20.09 10.33 -6.79
CA ILE A 727 19.05 9.93 -5.84
C ILE A 727 18.58 11.15 -5.03
N ASP A 728 17.27 11.37 -4.98
CA ASP A 728 16.66 12.29 -4.03
C ASP A 728 16.44 11.59 -2.69
N TRP A 729 17.43 11.67 -1.79
CA TRP A 729 17.33 11.07 -0.46
C TRP A 729 16.20 11.67 0.38
N TYR A 730 15.90 12.96 0.19
CA TYR A 730 14.85 13.64 0.95
C TYR A 730 13.48 13.16 0.46
N GLY A 731 13.22 13.20 -0.85
CA GLY A 731 11.99 12.67 -1.47
C GLY A 731 11.79 11.17 -1.26
N SER A 732 12.89 10.40 -1.23
CA SER A 732 12.85 8.96 -0.94
C SER A 732 12.41 8.65 0.49
N ALA A 733 12.67 9.54 1.46
CA ALA A 733 12.31 9.31 2.86
C ALA A 733 10.79 9.17 3.06
N GLY A 734 9.97 10.02 2.42
CA GLY A 734 8.52 9.93 2.50
C GLY A 734 7.98 8.64 1.88
N ARG A 735 8.54 8.23 0.74
CA ARG A 735 8.20 6.97 0.05
C ARG A 735 8.55 5.74 0.89
N LEU A 736 9.68 5.77 1.60
CA LEU A 736 10.11 4.72 2.53
C LEU A 736 9.15 4.61 3.73
N GLY A 737 8.79 5.74 4.34
CA GLY A 737 7.92 5.79 5.52
C GLY A 737 6.51 5.26 5.23
N PHE A 738 5.91 5.67 4.10
CA PHE A 738 4.57 5.24 3.69
C PHE A 738 4.50 3.73 3.42
N ARG A 739 5.46 3.17 2.69
CA ARG A 739 5.46 1.74 2.32
C ARG A 739 5.80 0.80 3.49
N ASN A 740 6.59 1.25 4.45
CA ASN A 740 7.04 0.44 5.58
C ASN A 740 6.41 0.84 6.93
N GLY A 741 5.29 1.60 6.94
CA GLY A 741 4.70 2.14 8.17
C GLY A 741 4.35 1.08 9.23
N ILE A 742 3.91 -0.11 8.81
CA ILE A 742 3.57 -1.24 9.71
C ILE A 742 4.80 -1.73 10.48
N MET A 743 6.00 -1.63 9.89
CA MET A 743 7.27 -2.00 10.53
C MET A 743 7.44 -1.25 11.86
N LEU A 744 7.06 0.03 11.92
CA LEU A 744 7.17 0.84 13.14
C LEU A 744 6.30 0.30 14.28
N ALA A 745 5.07 -0.13 13.98
CA ALA A 745 4.16 -0.70 14.98
C ALA A 745 4.67 -2.05 15.50
N THR A 746 5.06 -2.95 14.59
CA THR A 746 5.56 -4.29 14.91
C THR A 746 6.89 -4.24 15.68
N PHE A 747 7.84 -3.41 15.26
CA PHE A 747 9.14 -3.30 15.93
C PHE A 747 9.07 -2.55 17.27
N SER A 748 8.09 -1.66 17.43
CA SER A 748 7.76 -1.07 18.75
C SER A 748 7.28 -2.15 19.72
N PHE A 749 6.41 -3.05 19.27
CA PHE A 749 5.98 -4.22 20.06
C PHE A 749 7.16 -5.11 20.44
N ILE A 750 8.06 -5.43 19.49
CA ILE A 750 9.28 -6.22 19.76
C ILE A 750 10.13 -5.57 20.84
N THR A 751 10.35 -4.25 20.76
CA THR A 751 11.15 -3.52 21.74
C THR A 751 10.54 -3.60 23.14
N VAL A 752 9.23 -3.37 23.28
CA VAL A 752 8.53 -3.50 24.56
C VAL A 752 8.61 -4.93 25.09
N MET A 753 8.46 -5.95 24.24
CA MET A 753 8.56 -7.36 24.63
C MET A 753 9.96 -7.75 25.11
N LEU A 754 11.02 -7.26 24.46
CA LEU A 754 12.40 -7.48 24.88
C LEU A 754 12.70 -6.84 26.24
N VAL A 755 12.24 -5.60 26.46
CA VAL A 755 12.36 -4.93 27.76
C VAL A 755 11.58 -5.69 28.82
N PHE A 756 10.36 -6.13 28.51
CA PHE A 756 9.53 -6.90 29.43
C PHE A 756 10.17 -8.23 29.82
N ALA A 757 10.78 -8.96 28.86
CA ALA A 757 11.52 -10.19 29.13
C ALA A 757 12.72 -9.94 30.06
N ALA A 758 13.46 -8.85 29.84
CA ALA A 758 14.59 -8.47 30.68
C ALA A 758 14.14 -8.11 32.12
N GLN A 759 13.00 -7.41 32.27
CA GLN A 759 12.46 -7.07 33.59
C GLN A 759 12.02 -8.33 34.37
N ILE A 760 11.33 -9.27 33.71
CA ILE A 760 10.95 -10.56 34.33
C ILE A 760 12.19 -11.37 34.72
N LYS A 761 13.23 -11.38 33.88
CA LYS A 761 14.49 -12.05 34.19
C LYS A 761 15.14 -11.51 35.45
N CYS A 762 15.29 -10.19 35.55
CA CYS A 762 15.82 -9.55 36.75
C CYS A 762 14.97 -9.85 37.99
N TYR A 763 13.65 -9.88 37.85
CA TYR A 763 12.73 -10.19 38.94
C TYR A 763 12.84 -11.63 39.43
N ASN A 764 12.96 -12.60 38.52
CA ASN A 764 13.15 -14.01 38.86
C ASN A 764 14.50 -14.24 39.57
N ASP A 765 15.56 -13.58 39.13
CA ASP A 765 16.92 -13.74 39.68
C ASP A 765 17.09 -13.01 41.03
N THR A 766 16.66 -11.75 41.12
CA THR A 766 16.96 -10.87 42.27
C THR A 766 15.77 -10.63 43.21
N GLY A 767 14.54 -10.82 42.74
CA GLY A 767 13.32 -10.44 43.45
C GLY A 767 12.95 -8.95 43.35
N ILE A 768 13.75 -8.15 42.65
CA ILE A 768 13.48 -6.73 42.36
C ILE A 768 13.01 -6.62 40.92
N TYR A 769 11.90 -5.91 40.69
CA TYR A 769 11.39 -5.67 39.36
C TYR A 769 11.87 -4.29 38.89
N PRO A 770 12.81 -4.23 37.93
CA PRO A 770 13.42 -2.97 37.52
C PRO A 770 12.41 -2.05 36.84
N HIS A 771 12.66 -0.76 36.95
CA HIS A 771 11.91 0.27 36.21
C HIS A 771 12.04 0.06 34.69
N PHE A 772 11.08 0.52 33.88
CA PHE A 772 11.13 0.34 32.42
C PHE A 772 12.44 0.87 31.81
N GLY A 773 12.84 2.10 32.13
CA GLY A 773 14.14 2.66 31.72
C GLY A 773 15.38 1.87 32.19
N GLN A 774 15.31 1.15 33.32
CA GLN A 774 16.40 0.25 33.75
C GLN A 774 16.44 -1.04 32.90
N GLY A 775 15.27 -1.58 32.53
CA GLY A 775 15.16 -2.67 31.58
C GLY A 775 15.65 -2.26 30.19
N LEU A 776 15.28 -1.07 29.72
CA LEU A 776 15.77 -0.50 28.46
C LEU A 776 17.30 -0.32 28.46
N SER A 777 17.88 0.13 29.57
CA SER A 777 19.34 0.22 29.75
C SER A 777 20.04 -1.14 29.59
N PHE A 778 19.43 -2.21 30.12
CA PHE A 778 19.92 -3.58 29.93
C PHE A 778 19.82 -4.00 28.45
N CYS A 779 18.70 -3.69 27.80
CA CYS A 779 18.50 -4.00 26.38
C CYS A 779 19.53 -3.30 25.50
N PHE A 780 19.86 -2.01 25.74
CA PHE A 780 20.91 -1.31 24.99
C PHE A 780 22.29 -1.97 25.10
N GLN A 781 22.63 -2.51 26.26
CA GLN A 781 23.96 -3.08 26.49
C GLN A 781 24.09 -4.53 26.00
N ARG A 782 22.99 -5.27 25.88
CA ARG A 782 23.04 -6.72 25.60
C ARG A 782 22.07 -7.20 24.53
N SER A 783 20.78 -6.91 24.67
CA SER A 783 19.76 -7.48 23.77
C SER A 783 19.75 -6.82 22.39
N LEU A 784 19.76 -5.50 22.33
CA LEU A 784 19.65 -4.73 21.09
C LEU A 784 20.86 -4.95 20.15
N PRO A 785 22.12 -4.93 20.59
CA PRO A 785 23.25 -5.22 19.71
C PRO A 785 23.16 -6.63 19.09
N LEU A 786 22.74 -7.63 19.87
CA LEU A 786 22.54 -8.99 19.39
C LEU A 786 21.41 -9.04 18.34
N VAL A 787 20.27 -8.43 18.64
CA VAL A 787 19.12 -8.38 17.72
C VAL A 787 19.49 -7.65 16.44
N MET A 788 20.20 -6.52 16.51
CA MET A 788 20.66 -5.77 15.32
C MET A 788 21.58 -6.62 14.43
N VAL A 789 22.51 -7.39 15.01
CA VAL A 789 23.36 -8.31 14.23
C VAL A 789 22.52 -9.41 13.58
N CYS A 790 21.59 -10.02 14.31
CA CYS A 790 20.68 -11.02 13.75
C CYS A 790 19.81 -10.42 12.63
N VAL A 791 19.29 -9.20 12.81
CA VAL A 791 18.50 -8.48 11.81
C VAL A 791 19.31 -8.24 10.55
N ALA A 792 20.56 -7.79 10.68
CA ALA A 792 21.45 -7.57 9.54
C ALA A 792 21.70 -8.87 8.77
N ILE A 793 22.01 -9.97 9.47
CA ILE A 793 22.25 -11.28 8.87
C ILE A 793 20.99 -11.79 8.16
N CYS A 794 19.82 -11.73 8.80
CA CYS A 794 18.55 -12.15 8.20
C CYS A 794 18.20 -11.30 6.97
N SER A 795 18.43 -9.99 7.03
CA SER A 795 18.17 -9.06 5.93
C SER A 795 19.09 -9.35 4.73
N ILE A 796 20.38 -9.60 4.97
CA ILE A 796 21.32 -9.99 3.92
C ILE A 796 20.97 -11.38 3.35
N ALA A 797 20.63 -12.34 4.22
CA ALA A 797 20.25 -13.69 3.81
C ALA A 797 18.97 -13.70 2.94
N GLN A 798 18.02 -12.80 3.22
CA GLN A 798 16.83 -12.63 2.41
C GLN A 798 17.17 -12.22 0.97
N CYS A 799 18.15 -11.34 0.77
CA CYS A 799 18.55 -10.85 -0.55
C CYS A 799 19.47 -11.81 -1.32
N VAL A 800 20.26 -12.63 -0.63
CA VAL A 800 21.23 -13.56 -1.27
C VAL A 800 20.55 -14.83 -1.77
N SER A 801 19.45 -15.25 -1.15
CA SER A 801 18.70 -16.41 -1.62
C SER A 801 18.08 -16.08 -2.98
N PRO A 802 18.53 -16.71 -4.09
CA PRO A 802 17.83 -16.58 -5.35
C PRO A 802 16.40 -17.07 -5.13
N SER A 803 15.45 -16.51 -5.86
CA SER A 803 14.03 -16.89 -5.92
C SER A 803 13.81 -18.34 -6.41
N ILE A 804 14.48 -19.30 -5.81
CA ILE A 804 14.20 -20.72 -5.87
C ILE A 804 13.16 -20.94 -4.80
N HIS A 805 12.00 -21.45 -5.20
CA HIS A 805 10.87 -21.81 -4.36
C HIS A 805 11.26 -22.90 -3.34
N TYR A 806 12.12 -22.60 -2.37
CA TYR A 806 12.25 -23.43 -1.18
C TYR A 806 11.08 -23.08 -0.27
N THR A 807 9.96 -23.77 -0.48
CA THR A 807 8.93 -23.86 0.54
C THR A 807 9.54 -24.53 1.76
N PHE A 808 9.27 -23.99 2.96
CA PHE A 808 9.71 -24.60 4.22
C PHE A 808 9.26 -26.07 4.38
N ASP A 809 8.29 -26.51 3.57
CA ASP A 809 7.81 -27.89 3.42
C ASP A 809 8.92 -28.89 3.02
N ASP A 810 9.94 -28.46 2.27
CA ASP A 810 11.05 -29.37 1.87
C ASP A 810 11.98 -29.70 3.04
N LEU A 811 11.96 -28.91 4.12
CA LEU A 811 12.80 -29.13 5.29
C LEU A 811 12.09 -29.92 6.40
N TRP A 812 10.75 -29.89 6.47
CA TRP A 812 9.97 -30.57 7.50
C TRP A 812 8.57 -30.94 6.98
N TYR A 813 8.32 -32.24 6.78
CA TYR A 813 7.02 -32.82 6.39
C TYR A 813 5.90 -32.55 7.41
N LEU A 814 5.42 -31.31 7.50
CA LEU A 814 4.27 -30.90 8.30
C LEU A 814 3.31 -30.09 7.42
N PRO A 815 1.99 -30.35 7.46
CA PRO A 815 1.02 -29.61 6.67
C PRO A 815 0.83 -28.21 7.27
N SER A 816 1.60 -27.23 6.82
CA SER A 816 1.48 -25.81 7.16
C SER A 816 1.12 -25.01 5.90
N PRO A 817 0.42 -23.86 5.99
CA PRO A 817 0.20 -22.99 4.83
C PRO A 817 1.51 -22.66 4.12
N LYS A 818 1.51 -22.71 2.78
CA LYS A 818 2.66 -22.47 1.89
C LYS A 818 3.26 -21.07 2.14
N VAL A 819 4.23 -20.96 3.04
CA VAL A 819 4.90 -19.67 3.32
C VAL A 819 5.94 -19.41 2.23
N SER A 820 5.72 -18.37 1.41
CA SER A 820 6.69 -17.90 0.44
C SER A 820 7.88 -17.24 1.16
N TRP A 821 9.10 -17.43 0.66
CA TRP A 821 10.31 -16.75 1.18
C TRP A 821 10.19 -15.21 1.16
N GLN A 822 9.35 -14.68 0.26
CA GLN A 822 9.05 -13.25 0.14
C GLN A 822 8.14 -12.72 1.25
N ASP A 823 7.48 -13.59 2.01
CA ASP A 823 6.60 -13.23 3.12
C ASP A 823 7.35 -12.92 4.42
N ILE A 824 8.65 -13.14 4.42
CA ILE A 824 9.51 -13.01 5.59
C ILE A 824 10.04 -11.56 5.69
N MET A 825 10.17 -11.03 6.91
CA MET A 825 10.74 -9.71 7.23
C MET A 825 10.07 -8.56 6.45
N THR A 826 10.86 -7.79 5.70
CA THR A 826 10.44 -6.64 4.89
C THR A 826 10.08 -7.03 3.46
N GLY A 827 10.12 -8.32 3.11
CA GLY A 827 9.77 -8.82 1.78
C GLY A 827 10.61 -8.23 0.63
N ASN A 828 11.81 -7.70 0.93
CA ASN A 828 12.62 -6.99 -0.04
C ASN A 828 13.60 -7.96 -0.72
N THR A 829 13.69 -7.91 -2.04
CA THR A 829 14.54 -8.78 -2.85
C THR A 829 15.87 -8.15 -3.22
N ASP A 830 16.00 -6.82 -3.12
CA ASP A 830 17.19 -6.10 -3.56
C ASP A 830 18.24 -6.01 -2.43
N GLY A 831 19.47 -6.46 -2.71
CA GLY A 831 20.57 -6.46 -1.74
C GLY A 831 20.98 -5.10 -1.20
N PHE A 832 20.66 -4.00 -1.90
CA PHE A 832 20.99 -2.64 -1.48
C PHE A 832 20.25 -2.21 -0.21
N PHE A 833 19.03 -2.71 0.02
CA PHE A 833 18.14 -2.24 1.08
C PHE A 833 18.26 -3.03 2.39
N TRP A 834 19.35 -3.79 2.58
CA TRP A 834 19.57 -4.60 3.77
C TRP A 834 19.50 -3.80 5.09
N TRP A 835 19.76 -2.48 5.02
CA TRP A 835 19.77 -1.56 6.15
C TRP A 835 18.38 -1.08 6.58
N ILE A 836 17.33 -1.25 5.78
CA ILE A 836 15.97 -0.76 6.10
C ILE A 836 15.44 -1.35 7.43
N PRO A 837 15.47 -2.67 7.67
CA PRO A 837 15.03 -3.24 8.95
C PRO A 837 15.82 -2.71 10.15
N LEU A 838 17.12 -2.44 9.98
CA LEU A 838 17.97 -1.90 11.04
C LEU A 838 17.58 -0.46 11.39
N ALA A 839 17.37 0.38 10.37
CA ALA A 839 16.89 1.75 10.55
C ALA A 839 15.50 1.76 11.21
N GLY A 840 14.61 0.86 10.79
CA GLY A 840 13.29 0.67 11.39
C GLY A 840 13.34 0.28 12.86
N LEU A 841 14.26 -0.60 13.24
CA LEU A 841 14.44 -1.01 14.64
C LEU A 841 14.99 0.15 15.49
N ALA A 842 15.98 0.88 15.00
CA ALA A 842 16.52 2.05 15.69
C ALA A 842 15.45 3.13 15.92
N LEU A 843 14.65 3.41 14.89
CA LEU A 843 13.50 4.32 14.93
C LEU A 843 12.46 3.85 15.97
N SER A 844 12.11 2.57 15.96
CA SER A 844 11.13 2.00 16.88
C SER A 844 11.59 2.07 18.35
N VAL A 845 12.89 1.88 18.61
CA VAL A 845 13.44 1.99 19.96
C VAL A 845 13.37 3.43 20.48
N GLY A 846 13.64 4.43 19.64
CA GLY A 846 13.48 5.83 20.00
C GLY A 846 12.02 6.22 20.23
N VAL A 847 11.09 5.75 19.39
CA VAL A 847 9.64 5.93 19.58
C VAL A 847 9.15 5.29 20.88
N VAL A 848 9.56 4.06 21.19
CA VAL A 848 9.20 3.39 22.46
C VAL A 848 9.79 4.11 23.67
N SER A 849 11.01 4.65 23.55
CA SER A 849 11.64 5.45 24.60
C SER A 849 10.84 6.74 24.87
N LEU A 850 10.42 7.44 23.81
CA LEU A 850 9.56 8.62 23.91
C LEU A 850 8.19 8.27 24.50
N LEU A 851 7.55 7.21 24.00
CA LEU A 851 6.26 6.71 24.47
C LEU A 851 6.30 6.41 25.97
N TRP A 852 7.34 5.72 26.44
CA TRP A 852 7.53 5.45 27.86
C TRP A 852 7.58 6.74 28.69
N LEU A 853 8.37 7.73 28.26
CA LEU A 853 8.48 9.01 28.97
C LEU A 853 7.15 9.77 29.01
N ILE A 854 6.40 9.79 27.90
CA ILE A 854 5.08 10.43 27.81
C ILE A 854 4.08 9.74 28.74
N VAL A 855 3.96 8.41 28.66
CA VAL A 855 3.02 7.63 29.48
C VAL A 855 3.37 7.76 30.96
N GLU A 856 4.64 7.67 31.32
CA GLU A 856 5.07 7.84 32.72
C GLU A 856 4.81 9.27 33.22
N CYS A 857 5.08 10.29 32.40
CA CYS A 857 4.77 11.69 32.74
C CYS A 857 3.26 11.88 32.99
N ALA A 858 2.42 11.38 32.08
CA ALA A 858 0.97 11.46 32.20
C ALA A 858 0.45 10.75 33.48
N ILE A 859 0.98 9.57 33.81
CA ILE A 859 0.63 8.84 35.04
C ILE A 859 1.07 9.61 36.29
N ARG A 860 2.27 10.21 36.27
CA ARG A 860 2.78 11.02 37.39
C ARG A 860 1.93 12.26 37.61
N ILE A 861 1.58 12.99 36.55
CA ILE A 861 0.69 14.17 36.60
C ILE A 861 -0.68 13.75 37.15
N SER A 862 -1.27 12.67 36.62
CA SER A 862 -2.56 12.14 37.09
C SER A 862 -2.51 11.71 38.56
N ALA A 863 -1.42 11.08 38.99
CA ALA A 863 -1.23 10.70 40.39
C ALA A 863 -1.10 11.93 41.30
N HIS A 864 -0.37 12.96 40.89
CA HIS A 864 -0.26 14.23 41.63
C HIS A 864 -1.60 14.94 41.73
N ALA A 865 -2.33 15.07 40.62
CA ALA A 865 -3.68 15.64 40.59
C ALA A 865 -4.61 14.86 41.54
N SER A 866 -4.64 13.54 41.43
CA SER A 866 -5.49 12.71 42.30
C SER A 866 -5.16 12.88 43.80
N ALA A 867 -3.87 12.95 44.16
CA ALA A 867 -3.44 13.17 45.53
C ALA A 867 -3.80 14.58 46.03
N PHE A 868 -3.69 15.59 45.16
CA PHE A 868 -4.05 16.98 45.44
C PHE A 868 -5.55 17.15 45.68
N PHE A 869 -6.40 16.64 44.78
CA PHE A 869 -7.86 16.64 44.95
C PHE A 869 -8.30 15.92 46.22
N THR A 870 -7.67 14.80 46.55
CA THR A 870 -7.97 14.06 47.79
C THR A 870 -7.60 14.88 49.05
N LYS A 871 -6.49 15.64 49.00
CA LYS A 871 -6.03 16.48 50.12
C LYS A 871 -6.87 17.75 50.29
N GLN A 872 -7.32 18.37 49.20
CA GLN A 872 -7.99 19.67 49.24
C GLN A 872 -9.51 19.58 49.47
N TYR A 873 -10.19 18.57 48.93
CA TYR A 873 -11.65 18.47 49.02
C TYR A 873 -12.14 17.50 50.12
N GLY A 874 -11.25 16.89 50.89
CA GLY A 874 -11.62 15.90 51.92
C GLY A 874 -12.41 14.70 51.38
N LEU A 875 -12.48 14.54 50.05
CA LEU A 875 -13.21 13.45 49.40
C LEU A 875 -12.48 12.17 49.76
N ALA A 876 -13.05 11.40 50.70
CA ALA A 876 -12.53 10.11 51.11
C ALA A 876 -12.15 9.32 49.85
N THR A 877 -10.89 8.89 49.81
CA THR A 877 -10.27 8.15 48.71
C THR A 877 -11.29 7.34 47.92
N TRP A 878 -11.43 7.63 46.62
CA TRP A 878 -12.03 6.77 45.59
C TRP A 878 -12.99 5.73 46.14
N PRO A 879 -14.33 5.90 46.04
CA PRO A 879 -15.33 5.28 46.90
C PRO A 879 -14.90 3.89 47.37
N SER A 880 -14.16 3.86 48.49
CA SER A 880 -13.92 2.62 49.19
C SER A 880 -15.22 2.42 49.92
N ARG A 881 -16.15 1.68 49.28
CA ARG A 881 -17.34 1.17 49.95
C ARG A 881 -16.83 0.29 51.09
N ASN A 882 -16.61 0.91 52.24
CA ASN A 882 -15.99 0.32 53.42
C ASN A 882 -16.85 -0.79 54.07
N HIS A 883 -18.00 -1.13 53.45
CA HIS A 883 -18.95 -2.14 53.92
C HIS A 883 -19.12 -3.37 53.01
N GLU A 884 -18.40 -3.49 51.88
CA GLU A 884 -18.51 -4.70 51.05
C GLU A 884 -17.58 -5.81 51.51
N THR A 885 -18.13 -6.98 51.83
CA THR A 885 -17.35 -8.19 52.14
C THR A 885 -16.54 -8.65 50.93
N ARG A 886 -15.44 -9.37 51.16
CA ARG A 886 -14.55 -9.90 50.10
C ARG A 886 -15.31 -10.79 49.10
N GLN A 887 -16.32 -11.49 49.59
CA GLN A 887 -17.19 -12.36 48.80
C GLN A 887 -18.17 -11.55 47.94
N GLN A 888 -18.77 -10.49 48.46
CA GLN A 888 -19.62 -9.57 47.68
C GLN A 888 -18.84 -8.84 46.57
N GLN A 889 -17.58 -8.43 46.85
CA GLN A 889 -16.72 -7.82 45.83
C GLN A 889 -16.36 -8.81 44.71
N PHE A 890 -16.09 -10.06 45.05
CA PHE A 890 -15.82 -11.12 44.08
C PHE A 890 -17.07 -11.46 43.26
N GLN A 891 -18.22 -11.62 43.91
CA GLN A 891 -19.51 -11.89 43.25
C GLN A 891 -19.89 -10.76 42.29
N ARG A 892 -19.81 -9.48 42.71
CA ARG A 892 -20.11 -8.35 41.83
C ARG A 892 -19.21 -8.35 40.60
N ARG A 893 -17.89 -8.56 40.79
CA ARG A 893 -16.93 -8.57 39.68
C ARG A 893 -17.20 -9.73 38.73
N ALA A 894 -17.42 -10.94 39.27
CA ALA A 894 -17.78 -12.11 38.48
C ALA A 894 -19.07 -11.88 37.68
N VAL A 895 -20.10 -11.28 38.28
CA VAL A 895 -21.35 -10.92 37.60
C VAL A 895 -21.10 -9.88 36.51
N THR A 896 -20.33 -8.82 36.77
CA THR A 896 -20.02 -7.81 35.74
C THR A 896 -19.19 -8.38 34.58
N THR A 897 -18.22 -9.25 34.87
CA THR A 897 -17.41 -9.92 33.85
C THR A 897 -18.26 -10.91 33.05
N PHE A 898 -19.19 -11.63 33.69
CA PHE A 898 -20.14 -12.52 33.01
C PHE A 898 -21.12 -11.76 32.10
N ILE A 899 -21.70 -10.65 32.58
CA ILE A 899 -22.54 -9.77 31.76
C ILE A 899 -21.75 -9.24 30.57
N LEU A 900 -20.50 -8.82 30.78
CA LEU A 900 -19.65 -8.33 29.71
C LEU A 900 -19.34 -9.43 28.68
N PHE A 901 -19.06 -10.66 29.10
CA PHE A 901 -18.86 -11.78 28.17
C PHE A 901 -20.13 -12.14 27.42
N LEU A 902 -21.30 -12.07 28.05
CA LEU A 902 -22.58 -12.25 27.36
C LEU A 902 -22.81 -11.15 26.33
N LEU A 903 -22.48 -9.90 26.66
CA LEU A 903 -22.52 -8.79 25.70
C LEU A 903 -21.51 -8.99 24.56
N VAL A 904 -20.31 -9.49 24.82
CA VAL A 904 -19.32 -9.78 23.77
C VAL A 904 -19.78 -10.90 22.85
N ALA A 905 -20.36 -11.95 23.41
CA ALA A 905 -20.88 -13.08 22.64
C ALA A 905 -22.08 -12.72 21.74
N THR A 906 -22.72 -11.57 21.98
CA THR A 906 -23.99 -11.21 21.32
C THR A 906 -23.94 -9.94 20.50
N PHE A 907 -23.25 -8.88 20.96
CA PHE A 907 -23.37 -7.54 20.37
C PHE A 907 -22.06 -6.76 20.30
N ILE A 908 -21.20 -6.88 21.31
CA ILE A 908 -20.00 -6.04 21.45
C ILE A 908 -18.77 -6.77 20.89
N PRO A 909 -17.98 -6.13 20.02
CA PRO A 909 -16.74 -6.71 19.52
C PRO A 909 -15.71 -6.76 20.65
N TYR A 910 -14.88 -7.80 20.67
CA TYR A 910 -13.90 -7.99 21.74
C TYR A 910 -12.87 -6.84 21.83
N GLN A 911 -12.63 -6.13 20.72
CA GLN A 911 -11.76 -4.95 20.59
C GLN A 911 -12.25 -3.80 21.47
N PHE A 912 -13.57 -3.58 21.60
CA PHE A 912 -14.12 -2.58 22.53
C PHE A 912 -13.76 -2.92 23.98
N VAL A 913 -13.93 -4.19 24.34
CA VAL A 913 -13.61 -4.66 25.69
C VAL A 913 -12.11 -4.56 25.97
N PHE A 914 -11.26 -4.78 24.98
CA PHE A 914 -9.83 -4.53 25.09
C PHE A 914 -9.51 -3.06 25.40
N VAL A 915 -10.16 -2.10 24.73
CA VAL A 915 -9.99 -0.67 25.02
C VAL A 915 -10.46 -0.33 26.44
N VAL A 916 -11.58 -0.89 26.89
CA VAL A 916 -12.04 -0.74 28.27
C VAL A 916 -11.00 -1.31 29.26
N ALA A 917 -10.45 -2.49 28.97
CA ALA A 917 -9.41 -3.12 29.79
C ALA A 917 -8.13 -2.25 29.85
N PHE A 918 -7.74 -1.63 28.73
CA PHE A 918 -6.64 -0.67 28.65
C PHE A 918 -6.91 0.58 29.51
N LEU A 919 -8.09 1.19 29.43
CA LEU A 919 -8.47 2.34 30.26
C LEU A 919 -8.48 1.99 31.76
N VAL A 920 -9.01 0.81 32.11
CA VAL A 920 -8.96 0.30 33.49
C VAL A 920 -7.50 0.13 33.93
N GLN A 921 -6.61 -0.34 33.05
CA GLN A 921 -5.19 -0.51 33.35
C GLN A 921 -4.45 0.83 33.57
N ILE A 922 -4.84 1.92 32.90
CA ILE A 922 -4.33 3.27 33.21
C ILE A 922 -4.70 3.64 34.65
N VAL A 923 -5.98 3.48 35.01
CA VAL A 923 -6.48 3.81 36.34
C VAL A 923 -5.83 2.96 37.43
N THR A 924 -5.61 1.66 37.19
CA THR A 924 -4.90 0.78 38.14
C THR A 924 -3.44 1.19 38.30
N CYS A 925 -2.77 1.64 37.23
CA CYS A 925 -1.39 2.12 37.28
C CYS A 925 -1.27 3.42 38.11
N VAL A 926 -2.16 4.39 37.89
CA VAL A 926 -2.23 5.63 38.71
C VAL A 926 -2.45 5.29 40.18
N ARG A 927 -3.39 4.39 40.49
CA ARG A 927 -3.65 3.92 41.86
C ARG A 927 -2.46 3.22 42.50
N ALA A 928 -1.71 2.44 41.72
CA ALA A 928 -0.49 1.79 42.19
C ALA A 928 0.60 2.82 42.54
N LEU A 929 0.76 3.87 41.73
CA LEU A 929 1.72 4.94 41.97
C LEU A 929 1.40 5.79 43.21
N VAL A 930 0.15 6.22 43.36
CA VAL A 930 -0.29 7.01 44.53
C VAL A 930 -0.01 6.26 45.83
N ARG A 931 -0.29 4.96 45.87
CA ARG A 931 -0.04 4.11 47.05
C ARG A 931 1.44 3.81 47.28
N ALA A 932 2.24 3.71 46.22
CA ALA A 932 3.68 3.55 46.34
C ALA A 932 4.32 4.78 46.99
N ARG A 933 3.76 5.98 46.77
CA ARG A 933 4.26 7.25 47.33
C ARG A 933 3.74 7.57 48.75
N ALA A 934 2.63 6.97 49.18
CA ALA A 934 1.94 7.39 50.41
C ALA A 934 2.55 6.89 51.74
N LEU A 935 3.43 5.88 51.75
CA LEU A 935 3.92 5.24 53.00
C LEU A 935 5.34 4.70 52.81
N PRO A 936 6.39 5.39 53.31
CA PRO A 936 7.79 4.97 53.20
C PRO A 936 8.20 4.03 54.35
N ASN A 937 8.16 2.72 54.13
CA ASN A 937 8.73 1.69 55.02
C ASN A 937 8.91 0.38 54.25
N ARG A 938 9.71 -0.61 54.73
CA ARG A 938 10.09 -1.93 54.12
C ARG A 938 9.11 -2.58 53.10
N SER A 939 7.80 -2.35 53.19
CA SER A 939 6.80 -2.54 52.13
C SER A 939 7.04 -1.80 50.79
N ASP A 940 8.00 -0.86 50.72
CA ASP A 940 8.29 0.00 49.56
C ASP A 940 8.75 -0.79 48.34
N CYS A 941 9.62 -1.79 48.52
CA CYS A 941 10.16 -2.57 47.40
C CYS A 941 9.05 -3.38 46.70
N ARG A 942 8.15 -4.01 47.46
CA ARG A 942 7.02 -4.78 46.89
C ARG A 942 6.02 -3.87 46.15
N ARG A 943 5.75 -2.67 46.69
CA ARG A 943 4.84 -1.69 46.07
C ARG A 943 5.45 -1.06 44.82
N SER A 944 6.74 -0.74 44.85
CA SER A 944 7.51 -0.22 43.72
C SER A 944 7.60 -1.26 42.59
N ASN A 945 7.93 -2.52 42.91
CA ASN A 945 7.93 -3.62 41.95
C ASN A 945 6.58 -3.77 41.25
N ARG A 946 5.48 -3.67 42.01
CA ARG A 946 4.12 -3.73 41.45
C ARG A 946 3.86 -2.57 40.49
N TYR A 947 4.17 -1.34 40.87
CA TYR A 947 3.99 -0.18 39.99
C TYR A 947 4.77 -0.35 38.68
N ASN A 948 6.05 -0.70 38.76
CA ASN A 948 6.91 -0.92 37.59
C ASN A 948 6.35 -2.02 36.67
N PHE A 949 5.82 -3.11 37.25
CA PHE A 949 5.16 -4.18 36.51
C PHE A 949 3.88 -3.71 35.80
N MET A 950 3.02 -2.95 36.49
CA MET A 950 1.79 -2.41 35.90
C MET A 950 2.09 -1.46 34.74
N LEU A 951 3.16 -0.68 34.85
CA LEU A 951 3.63 0.21 33.77
C LEU A 951 4.11 -0.61 32.55
N SER A 952 4.87 -1.69 32.75
CA SER A 952 5.29 -2.58 31.65
C SER A 952 4.09 -3.20 30.91
N ILE A 953 3.08 -3.69 31.65
CA ILE A 953 1.85 -4.23 31.04
C ILE A 953 1.07 -3.14 30.31
N LEU A 954 1.01 -1.92 30.85
CA LEU A 954 0.34 -0.80 30.20
C LEU A 954 1.02 -0.44 28.86
N LEU A 955 2.35 -0.40 28.82
CA LEU A 955 3.10 -0.16 27.58
C LEU A 955 2.90 -1.29 26.57
N LEU A 956 2.81 -2.55 27.02
CA LEU A 956 2.48 -3.69 26.16
C LEU A 956 1.06 -3.57 25.58
N PHE A 957 0.07 -3.14 26.36
CA PHE A 957 -1.28 -2.93 25.83
C PHE A 957 -1.33 -1.74 24.87
N PHE A 958 -0.53 -0.69 25.13
CA PHE A 958 -0.42 0.46 24.24
C PHE A 958 0.06 0.06 22.85
N THR A 959 1.07 -0.81 22.74
CA THR A 959 1.57 -1.29 21.44
C THR A 959 0.60 -2.21 20.70
N LEU A 960 -0.44 -2.73 21.36
CA LEU A 960 -1.51 -3.52 20.74
C LEU A 960 -2.71 -2.69 20.27
N LEU A 961 -2.80 -1.41 20.65
CA LEU A 961 -3.91 -0.52 20.22
C LEU A 961 -3.99 -0.33 18.70
N PRO A 962 -2.88 -0.12 17.95
CA PRO A 962 -2.94 0.04 16.50
C PRO A 962 -3.63 -1.10 15.77
N PHE A 963 -3.58 -2.32 16.32
CA PHE A 963 -4.18 -3.52 15.73
C PHE A 963 -5.67 -3.70 16.09
N ASN A 964 -6.17 -3.04 17.14
CA ASN A 964 -7.56 -3.20 17.61
C ASN A 964 -8.45 -1.98 17.33
N LEU A 965 -7.89 -0.77 17.31
CA LEU A 965 -8.64 0.47 17.12
C LEU A 965 -9.35 0.58 15.76
N PRO A 966 -8.73 0.17 14.63
CA PRO A 966 -9.37 0.32 13.32
C PRO A 966 -10.65 -0.49 13.20
N ILE A 967 -10.67 -1.74 13.67
CA ILE A 967 -11.87 -2.60 13.65
C ILE A 967 -12.97 -2.00 14.56
N LEU A 968 -12.59 -1.47 15.73
CA LEU A 968 -13.53 -0.81 16.62
C LEU A 968 -14.20 0.41 15.95
N LEU A 969 -13.46 1.18 15.15
CA LEU A 969 -14.02 2.32 14.41
C LEU A 969 -15.07 1.88 13.39
N VAL A 970 -14.86 0.74 12.71
CA VAL A 970 -15.85 0.13 11.79
C VAL A 970 -17.14 -0.18 12.54
N TRP A 971 -17.04 -0.85 13.69
CA TRP A 971 -18.20 -1.22 14.48
C TRP A 971 -18.99 -0.01 14.99
N ILE A 972 -18.32 1.02 15.52
CA ILE A 972 -18.96 2.26 15.99
C ILE A 972 -19.73 2.95 14.86
N ARG A 973 -19.12 3.01 13.66
CA ARG A 973 -19.78 3.59 12.47
C ARG A 973 -21.02 2.79 12.08
N ASN A 974 -20.91 1.46 12.03
CA ASN A 974 -22.02 0.61 11.61
C ASN A 974 -23.23 0.68 12.57
N ILE A 975 -22.99 0.78 13.89
CA ILE A 975 -24.06 1.04 14.87
C ILE A 975 -24.80 2.35 14.58
N SER A 976 -24.10 3.38 14.11
CA SER A 976 -24.72 4.68 13.80
C SER A 976 -25.65 4.63 12.59
N VAL A 977 -25.50 3.64 11.70
CA VAL A 977 -26.30 3.49 10.48
C VAL A 977 -27.43 2.48 10.68
N HIS A 978 -27.13 1.28 11.19
CA HIS A 978 -28.12 0.23 11.45
C HIS A 978 -27.84 -0.50 12.77
N TRP A 979 -28.82 -0.49 13.67
CA TRP A 979 -28.69 -1.02 15.03
C TRP A 979 -28.73 -2.56 15.14
N PHE A 980 -29.19 -3.28 14.11
CA PHE A 980 -29.66 -4.68 14.24
C PHE A 980 -28.89 -5.78 13.48
N VAL A 981 -27.70 -5.53 12.94
CA VAL A 981 -26.90 -6.58 12.26
C VAL A 981 -25.71 -6.99 13.15
N PRO A 982 -25.78 -8.10 13.89
CA PRO A 982 -24.64 -8.62 14.66
C PRO A 982 -23.57 -9.20 13.73
N PHE A 983 -22.29 -8.88 13.97
CA PHE A 983 -21.15 -9.36 13.17
C PHE A 983 -20.70 -10.73 13.66
N SER A 984 -20.75 -11.78 12.83
CA SER A 984 -20.50 -13.15 13.31
C SER A 984 -19.04 -13.45 13.74
N SER A 985 -18.05 -12.69 13.28
CA SER A 985 -16.62 -13.02 13.46
C SER A 985 -15.92 -12.37 14.66
N ASP A 986 -16.39 -11.21 15.13
CA ASP A 986 -15.74 -10.41 16.20
C ASP A 986 -16.28 -10.68 17.62
N HIS A 987 -17.17 -11.67 17.78
CA HIS A 987 -17.81 -12.00 19.06
C HIS A 987 -17.14 -13.16 19.82
N SER A 988 -15.85 -13.42 19.55
CA SER A 988 -15.09 -14.47 20.24
C SER A 988 -14.73 -14.09 21.67
N VAL A 989 -15.44 -14.65 22.64
CA VAL A 989 -15.14 -14.48 24.07
C VAL A 989 -13.73 -14.99 24.42
N LEU A 990 -13.26 -16.06 23.76
CA LEU A 990 -11.92 -16.61 23.95
C LEU A 990 -10.80 -15.64 23.56
N ALA A 991 -11.05 -14.75 22.59
CA ALA A 991 -10.06 -13.77 22.15
C ALA A 991 -9.73 -12.72 23.24
N ILE A 992 -10.66 -12.46 24.17
CA ILE A 992 -10.53 -11.39 25.18
C ILE A 992 -10.57 -11.86 26.63
N ALA A 993 -11.14 -13.03 26.90
CA ALA A 993 -11.28 -13.55 28.26
C ALA A 993 -9.95 -13.56 29.05
N PRO A 994 -8.79 -13.98 28.49
CA PRO A 994 -7.54 -13.95 29.25
C PRO A 994 -7.10 -12.55 29.64
N PHE A 995 -7.17 -11.57 28.74
CA PHE A 995 -6.85 -10.17 29.05
C PHE A 995 -7.76 -9.61 30.15
N MET A 996 -9.07 -9.83 30.06
CA MET A 996 -10.03 -9.34 31.06
C MET A 996 -9.81 -9.96 32.43
N ILE A 997 -9.67 -11.29 32.51
CA ILE A 997 -9.40 -12.00 33.76
C ILE A 997 -8.06 -11.52 34.35
N TYR A 998 -7.06 -11.29 33.50
CA TYR A 998 -5.75 -10.83 33.95
C TYR A 998 -5.81 -9.40 34.50
N VAL A 999 -6.42 -8.45 33.78
CA VAL A 999 -6.64 -7.07 34.28
C VAL A 999 -7.43 -7.10 35.58
N GLU A 1000 -8.45 -7.94 35.69
CA GLU A 1000 -9.21 -8.08 36.94
C GLU A 1000 -8.33 -8.56 38.10
N ILE A 1001 -7.45 -9.55 37.87
CA ILE A 1001 -6.46 -10.00 38.86
C ILE A 1001 -5.52 -8.85 39.26
N LEU A 1002 -5.07 -8.03 38.30
CA LEU A 1002 -4.17 -6.91 38.54
C LEU A 1002 -4.83 -5.74 39.30
N THR A 1003 -6.15 -5.53 39.10
CA THR A 1003 -6.93 -4.56 39.89
C THR A 1003 -6.96 -4.94 41.38
N SER A 1004 -6.82 -6.24 41.71
CA SER A 1004 -6.76 -6.71 43.09
C SER A 1004 -5.52 -6.16 43.79
N ASN A 1005 -5.69 -5.61 45.00
CA ASN A 1005 -4.68 -4.80 45.68
C ASN A 1005 -3.37 -5.53 46.07
N ARG A 1006 -3.22 -6.83 45.78
CA ARG A 1006 -2.11 -7.64 46.31
C ARG A 1006 -1.39 -8.53 45.30
N LYS A 1007 -1.87 -8.65 44.04
CA LYS A 1007 -1.32 -9.62 43.07
C LYS A 1007 -0.42 -8.93 42.03
N MET A 1008 0.69 -9.60 41.73
CA MET A 1008 1.68 -9.35 40.68
C MET A 1008 2.15 -10.74 40.19
N LEU A 1009 2.71 -10.85 38.99
CA LEU A 1009 3.29 -12.10 38.47
C LEU A 1009 4.09 -12.84 39.55
N PRO A 1010 3.77 -14.11 39.86
CA PRO A 1010 4.45 -14.84 40.92
C PRO A 1010 5.90 -15.12 40.52
N ARG A 1011 6.81 -15.01 41.48
CA ARG A 1011 8.23 -15.27 41.23
C ARG A 1011 8.46 -16.74 40.93
N GLN A 1012 9.06 -17.02 39.78
CA GLN A 1012 9.33 -18.39 39.34
C GLN A 1012 10.65 -18.86 39.94
N LYS A 1013 10.59 -19.66 41.00
CA LYS A 1013 11.78 -20.21 41.66
C LYS A 1013 12.37 -21.42 40.93
N SER A 1014 11.56 -22.18 40.21
CA SER A 1014 12.02 -23.35 39.45
C SER A 1014 12.53 -22.92 38.07
N ARG A 1015 13.71 -23.44 37.71
CA ARG A 1015 14.36 -23.18 36.41
C ARG A 1015 13.49 -23.60 35.24
N PHE A 1016 12.75 -24.70 35.37
CA PHE A 1016 11.88 -25.23 34.31
C PHE A 1016 10.83 -24.20 33.86
N TRP A 1017 10.03 -23.68 34.81
CA TRP A 1017 8.98 -22.70 34.51
C TRP A 1017 9.53 -21.36 34.00
N SER A 1018 10.69 -20.96 34.50
CA SER A 1018 11.41 -19.76 34.05
C SER A 1018 11.87 -19.90 32.59
N ILE A 1019 12.45 -21.05 32.22
CA ILE A 1019 12.87 -21.36 30.84
C ILE A 1019 11.67 -21.33 29.89
N ILE A 1020 10.56 -21.99 30.24
CA ILE A 1020 9.36 -22.00 29.39
C ILE A 1020 8.85 -20.58 29.15
N THR A 1021 8.82 -19.75 30.20
CA THR A 1021 8.38 -18.35 30.07
C THR A 1021 9.25 -17.57 29.09
N TYR A 1022 10.57 -17.72 29.18
CA TYR A 1022 11.47 -17.08 28.23
C TYR A 1022 11.34 -17.64 26.81
N LEU A 1023 11.16 -18.95 26.64
CA LEU A 1023 10.93 -19.57 25.34
C LEU A 1023 9.68 -19.01 24.67
N ILE A 1024 8.56 -18.89 25.39
CA ILE A 1024 7.33 -18.28 24.87
C ILE A 1024 7.58 -16.82 24.47
N MET A 1025 8.22 -16.02 25.32
CA MET A 1025 8.46 -14.60 25.02
C MET A 1025 9.40 -14.41 23.82
N TYR A 1026 10.48 -15.18 23.73
CA TYR A 1026 11.41 -15.10 22.60
C TYR A 1026 10.80 -15.66 21.31
N TYR A 1027 9.95 -16.68 21.38
CA TYR A 1027 9.17 -17.16 20.23
C TYR A 1027 8.28 -16.05 19.67
N ILE A 1028 7.57 -15.30 20.53
CA ILE A 1028 6.74 -14.16 20.12
C ILE A 1028 7.61 -13.07 19.45
N VAL A 1029 8.80 -12.78 20.00
CA VAL A 1029 9.73 -11.82 19.39
C VAL A 1029 10.22 -12.27 18.02
N ILE A 1030 10.60 -13.55 17.88
CA ILE A 1030 11.05 -14.13 16.61
C ILE A 1030 9.92 -14.11 15.58
N TYR A 1031 8.70 -14.49 15.97
CA TYR A 1031 7.53 -14.43 15.10
C TYR A 1031 7.22 -12.99 14.67
N ALA A 1032 7.15 -12.05 15.62
CA ALA A 1032 6.86 -10.66 15.31
C ALA A 1032 7.93 -10.06 14.37
N PHE A 1033 9.18 -10.49 14.50
CA PHE A 1033 10.25 -10.05 13.63
C PHE A 1033 10.14 -10.63 12.22
N LEU A 1034 9.95 -11.94 12.10
CA LEU A 1034 9.90 -12.65 10.81
C LEU A 1034 8.59 -12.43 10.04
N TYR A 1035 7.45 -12.41 10.74
CA TYR A 1035 6.13 -12.46 10.11
C TYR A 1035 5.22 -11.30 10.51
N GLY A 1036 5.58 -10.53 11.54
CA GLY A 1036 4.70 -9.50 12.10
C GLY A 1036 4.43 -8.31 11.18
N ILE A 1037 5.18 -8.14 10.08
CA ILE A 1037 4.89 -7.10 9.08
C ILE A 1037 3.76 -7.53 8.15
N LYS A 1038 3.80 -8.75 7.59
CA LYS A 1038 2.73 -9.29 6.72
C LYS A 1038 1.51 -9.78 7.51
N TYR A 1039 1.74 -10.53 8.59
CA TYR A 1039 0.70 -11.20 9.38
C TYR A 1039 0.52 -10.53 10.75
N THR A 1040 0.27 -9.22 10.74
CA THR A 1040 0.26 -8.38 11.95
C THR A 1040 -0.82 -8.79 12.96
N HIS A 1041 -1.96 -9.31 12.48
CA HIS A 1041 -3.08 -9.76 13.31
C HIS A 1041 -2.70 -10.85 14.33
N TRP A 1042 -1.72 -11.71 14.02
CA TRP A 1042 -1.27 -12.77 14.94
C TRP A 1042 -0.57 -12.25 16.20
N ILE A 1043 -0.01 -11.04 16.17
CA ILE A 1043 0.67 -10.43 17.33
C ILE A 1043 -0.30 -10.32 18.52
N TYR A 1044 -1.56 -10.00 18.26
CA TYR A 1044 -2.60 -9.93 19.29
C TYR A 1044 -2.86 -11.30 19.92
N PHE A 1045 -3.11 -12.33 19.09
CA PHE A 1045 -3.39 -13.70 19.55
C PHE A 1045 -2.20 -14.31 20.31
N LEU A 1046 -0.97 -14.10 19.82
CA LEU A 1046 0.24 -14.52 20.51
C LEU A 1046 0.41 -13.86 21.87
N THR A 1047 0.07 -12.57 21.99
CA THR A 1047 0.07 -11.88 23.28
C THR A 1047 -1.04 -12.40 24.20
N ASN A 1048 -2.19 -12.75 23.65
CA ASN A 1048 -3.27 -13.39 24.41
C ASN A 1048 -2.80 -14.74 24.97
N HIS A 1049 -2.09 -15.56 24.19
CA HIS A 1049 -1.48 -16.81 24.67
C HIS A 1049 -0.43 -16.57 25.78
N LEU A 1050 0.36 -15.51 25.70
CA LEU A 1050 1.26 -15.11 26.79
C LEU A 1050 0.50 -14.75 28.07
N VAL A 1051 -0.64 -14.06 27.96
CA VAL A 1051 -1.49 -13.74 29.11
C VAL A 1051 -2.13 -15.01 29.70
N VAL A 1052 -2.57 -15.96 28.87
CA VAL A 1052 -3.02 -17.29 29.33
C VAL A 1052 -1.92 -17.99 30.13
N TRP A 1053 -0.67 -17.94 29.66
CA TRP A 1053 0.47 -18.47 30.40
C TRP A 1053 0.66 -17.78 31.76
N PHE A 1054 0.52 -16.45 31.83
CA PHE A 1054 0.57 -15.74 33.11
C PHE A 1054 -0.57 -16.11 34.06
N LEU A 1055 -1.78 -16.35 33.54
CA LEU A 1055 -2.90 -16.86 34.33
C LEU A 1055 -2.60 -18.26 34.88
N PHE A 1056 -2.01 -19.13 34.06
CA PHE A 1056 -1.58 -20.46 34.49
C PHE A 1056 -0.55 -20.40 35.62
N LEU A 1057 0.45 -19.50 35.54
CA LEU A 1057 1.43 -19.30 36.62
C LEU A 1057 0.76 -18.81 37.92
N HIS A 1058 -0.24 -17.94 37.82
CA HIS A 1058 -1.02 -17.51 38.98
C HIS A 1058 -1.85 -18.65 39.59
N PHE A 1059 -2.42 -19.52 38.75
CA PHE A 1059 -3.13 -20.70 39.20
C PHE A 1059 -2.19 -21.66 39.92
N GLN A 1060 -1.01 -21.92 39.35
CA GLN A 1060 0.00 -22.79 39.94
C GLN A 1060 0.47 -22.30 41.33
N ASP A 1061 0.67 -21.00 41.52
CA ASP A 1061 1.10 -20.46 42.83
C ASP A 1061 -0.03 -20.46 43.88
N SER A 1062 -1.29 -20.61 43.44
CA SER A 1062 -2.45 -20.65 44.33
C SER A 1062 -2.49 -21.93 45.18
N HIS A 1063 -3.19 -21.88 46.33
CA HIS A 1063 -3.35 -23.04 47.22
C HIS A 1063 -3.94 -24.25 46.49
N TYR A 1064 -4.97 -24.04 45.68
CA TYR A 1064 -5.61 -25.09 44.88
C TYR A 1064 -4.70 -25.63 43.77
N GLY A 1065 -3.90 -24.78 43.13
CA GLY A 1065 -2.91 -25.21 42.14
C GLY A 1065 -1.81 -26.07 42.75
N LYS A 1066 -1.31 -25.71 43.94
CA LYS A 1066 -0.33 -26.52 44.68
C LYS A 1066 -0.91 -27.87 45.10
N LEU A 1067 -2.18 -27.91 45.51
CA LEU A 1067 -2.89 -29.14 45.87
C LEU A 1067 -3.11 -30.04 44.64
N SER A 1068 -3.57 -29.46 43.53
CA SER A 1068 -3.80 -30.18 42.27
C SER A 1068 -2.50 -30.70 41.65
N PHE A 1069 -1.41 -29.94 41.75
CA PHE A 1069 -0.08 -30.38 41.27
C PHE A 1069 0.49 -31.52 42.12
N HIS A 1070 0.33 -31.47 43.45
CA HIS A 1070 0.68 -32.61 44.32
C HIS A 1070 -0.14 -33.85 43.96
N TYR A 1071 -1.47 -33.70 43.79
CA TYR A 1071 -2.34 -34.80 43.40
C TYR A 1071 -1.95 -35.40 42.03
N LEU A 1072 -1.63 -34.56 41.04
CA LEU A 1072 -1.20 -34.98 39.72
C LEU A 1072 0.17 -35.69 39.75
N MET A 1073 1.13 -35.16 40.51
CA MET A 1073 2.44 -35.79 40.69
C MET A 1073 2.32 -37.12 41.44
N ASP A 1074 1.46 -37.20 42.45
CA ASP A 1074 1.21 -38.44 43.18
C ASP A 1074 0.54 -39.51 42.28
N HIS A 1075 -0.34 -39.14 41.35
CA HIS A 1075 -0.96 -40.10 40.43
C HIS A 1075 -0.09 -40.46 39.21
N ILE A 1076 0.69 -39.54 38.66
CA ILE A 1076 1.51 -39.79 37.46
C ILE A 1076 2.87 -40.42 37.82
N MET A 1077 3.50 -40.04 38.93
CA MET A 1077 4.82 -40.59 39.32
C MET A 1077 4.74 -41.85 40.20
N PHE A 1078 3.66 -42.05 40.96
CA PHE A 1078 3.47 -43.27 41.78
C PHE A 1078 2.55 -44.33 41.14
N GLY A 1079 2.01 -44.09 39.94
CA GLY A 1079 1.24 -45.07 39.18
C GLY A 1079 2.02 -46.27 38.63
N SER A 1080 3.36 -46.33 38.79
CA SER A 1080 4.20 -47.42 38.25
C SER A 1080 4.91 -48.28 39.31
N LYS A 1081 4.57 -48.18 40.60
CA LYS A 1081 5.13 -49.07 41.63
C LYS A 1081 4.08 -49.59 42.61
N LYS A 1082 3.12 -50.35 42.08
CA LYS A 1082 2.33 -51.32 42.84
C LYS A 1082 1.80 -52.41 41.90
N HIS A 1083 2.70 -53.27 41.43
CA HIS A 1083 2.43 -54.67 41.05
C HIS A 1083 3.75 -55.38 40.72
N SER A 1084 4.43 -55.86 41.77
CA SER A 1084 5.16 -57.14 41.84
C SER A 1084 5.70 -57.31 43.25
#